data_AF-A0A368ZI67-F1
#
_entry.id   AF-A0A368ZI67-F1
#
_cell.length_a   1.000
_cell.length_b   1.000
_cell.length_c   1.000
_cell.angle_alpha   90.00
_cell.angle_beta   90.00
_cell.angle_gamma   90.00
#
_symmetry.space_group_name_H-M   'P 1'
#
loop_
_entity.id
_entity.type
_entity.pdbx_description
1 polymer ?
#
loop_
_entity_poly.entity_id
_entity_poly.type
_entity_poly.pdbx_seq_one_letter_code
_entity_poly.pdbx_strand_id
1 'polypeptide(L)'
;MKNITFIFLALSSVLGFAQQQYQSLLWEITGNGLEQPSYLYGTMHVSKKVAFRLDDVFYKALAQSDCIALESDPTTWPGFNYNIMLSQMAAYNDYNDDFYTNAFKLTHPEEMAIRGAVRMDNNAVNAYLYRKNTASDNFEEETYLDMFIFQAGKKNNKKIYALEDLEESRYLTTKAAYNANKKELEPWIQKLYAKENPYLIQENLYRDRNLDLLDSIGAGVNTPFFRKNMLYIRNENMVIALEKLMPTKSVFAGVGAAHLPGEKGMINLLRQQGYTVKALTSEQTNYSKLEKTKLDSLFIAPNLKTHSTPDGFLSLNTYDELREFSYGGQKYYLDPDMTNGAYLTVNRISRFQYLPNEKSNITLDVIDRLLYEDIPGDIIKKKALTTPYPGISIVNKTKKGEFQKYHIYQTPLEIIIIKFAGRSDFVLKHEGAIFNSLALKTPADNMQTFTAPQQKFQVRFPEYYISSNLHNFGKKLIEGYKDDAYYFLEEVVLNDLSYIEEDSFEAKYFHHALYKNYKLKEAKGGFKAGDYKTYESYAILDPNTNKKLHLKTIVKDGSYYLLGYVGVNEADKSAYFKSFKFNKTTYKNFEKVTDTTLHFTVKTIGKAPLPNPYNYNYNGNGNTKAYEQTVNETVYTTDANEQITISRTKFHDLQMFHNVDSLWKNLEQKINENSAYYNTGKTFNIGNRSTSKTESTYTHKFTYSDSASAKQVLVKNVLKEGVLYELKTLVDSISGPSTFVTEFYESFTPQDTLLGQNALKDKTPLFFEALRANDSIVLEAYDLVKFKKHNSKDLISVLKTFPFDKNQLNIKSHLVEQLIKIDLKNNLDFIEQLYLDSYSDPQTQSSILEGLLDSNKKASYKIALDLMERDLPLGSVSSMFYNYTGKDSLALKASLFPEILEYSTIEEYKQPLYILLAKVKDSGLVKLKTYKKYKNQLLNDAKMEIKRTLGNSNNYGYNSYSHNLATYVRLIFPYRRERKAQDFFEKLLNVEDSNALVKYYVLLTKENEAIPQQLKEKLVKDEDNQYRLLEELDDAKLLNTIKPIGINQQQFAKSKLLSEANYEKEKDSIAFLFKRNFITDKGKNAEIYFFKIDKDDEYSGKTEALHYISFIKPKNPNQLVVDNYSKSENYGTLVDKTKEIEEQYAEIMNLTIYKDRKRVTASNNDGYYDY
;
A
#
# COMPACT_ATOMS: atom_id res chain seq x y z
N MET A 1 -1.47 40.13 -78.63
CA MET A 1 -1.13 40.58 -77.25
C MET A 1 -2.39 40.61 -76.36
N LYS A 2 -3.04 39.46 -76.11
CA LYS A 2 -4.25 39.37 -75.26
C LYS A 2 -4.26 38.19 -74.25
N ASN A 3 -3.14 37.45 -74.13
CA ASN A 3 -3.08 36.23 -73.31
C ASN A 3 -2.08 36.28 -72.14
N ILE A 4 -1.56 37.46 -71.77
CA ILE A 4 -0.58 37.57 -70.65
C ILE A 4 -1.23 38.18 -69.40
N THR A 5 -2.36 38.87 -69.50
CA THR A 5 -3.01 39.52 -68.34
C THR A 5 -3.91 38.59 -67.53
N PHE A 6 -4.32 37.43 -68.06
CA PHE A 6 -5.22 36.50 -67.36
C PHE A 6 -4.49 35.50 -66.43
N ILE A 7 -3.17 35.31 -66.61
CA ILE A 7 -2.38 34.39 -65.78
C ILE A 7 -1.90 35.06 -64.48
N PHE A 8 -1.82 36.39 -64.44
CA PHE A 8 -1.46 37.11 -63.21
C PHE A 8 -2.61 37.23 -62.19
N LEU A 9 -3.88 37.17 -62.63
CA LEU A 9 -5.03 37.17 -61.72
C LEU A 9 -5.32 35.77 -61.13
N ALA A 10 -4.97 34.69 -61.83
CA ALA A 10 -5.20 33.32 -61.36
C ALA A 10 -4.11 32.80 -60.40
N LEU A 11 -2.89 33.35 -60.44
CA LEU A 11 -1.83 33.04 -59.47
C LEU A 11 -1.90 33.88 -58.19
N SER A 12 -2.73 34.93 -58.14
CA SER A 12 -2.95 35.72 -56.93
C SER A 12 -3.98 35.09 -55.98
N SER A 13 -4.75 34.09 -56.44
CA SER A 13 -5.80 33.41 -55.67
C SER A 13 -5.37 32.06 -55.05
N VAL A 14 -4.11 31.66 -55.19
CA VAL A 14 -3.57 30.42 -54.58
C VAL A 14 -2.61 30.69 -53.41
N LEU A 15 -2.48 31.96 -53.00
CA LEU A 15 -2.04 32.30 -51.63
C LEU A 15 -3.25 32.23 -50.68
N GLY A 16 -3.92 31.08 -50.65
CA GLY A 16 -4.70 30.68 -49.51
C GLY A 16 -3.73 30.38 -48.38
N PHE A 17 -3.17 31.42 -47.75
CA PHE A 17 -2.69 31.28 -46.38
C PHE A 17 -3.84 30.62 -45.63
N ALA A 18 -3.59 29.45 -45.02
CA ALA A 18 -4.53 28.87 -44.07
C ALA A 18 -4.88 29.98 -43.08
N GLN A 19 -6.09 30.55 -43.23
CA GLN A 19 -6.54 31.63 -42.38
C GLN A 19 -6.62 31.03 -40.99
N GLN A 20 -5.76 31.49 -40.08
CA GLN A 20 -5.84 31.13 -38.67
C GLN A 20 -7.24 31.51 -38.19
N GLN A 21 -8.04 30.49 -37.87
CA GLN A 21 -9.46 30.62 -37.56
C GLN A 21 -9.66 31.15 -36.15
N TYR A 22 -8.72 30.87 -35.24
CA TYR A 22 -8.80 31.24 -33.83
C TYR A 22 -7.62 32.11 -33.38
N GLN A 23 -7.51 33.31 -33.96
CA GLN A 23 -6.44 34.28 -33.68
C GLN A 23 -6.84 35.36 -32.66
N SER A 24 -7.36 34.95 -31.49
CA SER A 24 -7.61 35.83 -30.34
C SER A 24 -7.78 35.02 -29.04
N LEU A 25 -7.50 35.66 -27.90
CA LEU A 25 -7.83 35.14 -26.57
C LEU A 25 -9.17 35.64 -26.04
N LEU A 26 -9.73 36.74 -26.58
CA LEU A 26 -11.02 37.30 -26.17
C LEU A 26 -12.05 37.20 -27.29
N TRP A 27 -13.24 36.72 -26.95
CA TRP A 27 -14.34 36.50 -27.88
C TRP A 27 -15.63 37.10 -27.35
N GLU A 28 -16.34 37.86 -28.18
CA GLU A 28 -17.65 38.43 -27.91
C GLU A 28 -18.75 37.47 -28.37
N ILE A 29 -19.74 37.22 -27.51
CA ILE A 29 -20.90 36.36 -27.72
C ILE A 29 -22.15 37.25 -27.78
N THR A 30 -22.85 37.21 -28.91
CA THR A 30 -24.09 37.97 -29.18
C THR A 30 -25.11 37.11 -29.94
N GLY A 31 -26.33 37.63 -30.16
CA GLY A 31 -27.38 36.90 -30.86
C GLY A 31 -28.15 35.95 -29.95
N ASN A 32 -28.97 35.06 -30.52
CA ASN A 32 -29.80 34.08 -29.80
C ASN A 32 -30.63 34.66 -28.63
N GLY A 33 -31.15 35.89 -28.79
CA GLY A 33 -31.99 36.55 -27.78
C GLY A 33 -31.23 37.26 -26.65
N LEU A 34 -29.89 37.35 -26.69
CA LEU A 34 -29.12 38.11 -25.69
C LEU A 34 -29.35 39.62 -25.81
N GLU A 35 -29.73 40.28 -24.71
CA GLU A 35 -29.92 41.74 -24.64
C GLU A 35 -28.60 42.51 -24.56
N GLN A 36 -27.56 41.89 -23.98
CA GLN A 36 -26.22 42.44 -23.82
C GLN A 36 -25.18 41.40 -24.25
N PRO A 37 -24.03 41.82 -24.81
CA PRO A 37 -22.96 40.89 -25.16
C PRO A 37 -22.41 40.20 -23.92
N SER A 38 -22.02 38.94 -24.07
CA SER A 38 -21.18 38.22 -23.10
C SER A 38 -19.80 37.96 -23.71
N TYR A 39 -18.82 37.61 -22.90
CA TYR A 39 -17.42 37.50 -23.31
C TYR A 39 -16.82 36.18 -22.84
N LEU A 40 -16.05 35.54 -23.70
CA LEU A 40 -15.31 34.31 -23.42
C LEU A 40 -13.82 34.57 -23.61
N TYR A 41 -13.05 34.37 -22.55
CA TYR A 41 -11.62 34.64 -22.49
C TYR A 41 -10.81 33.36 -22.22
N GLY A 42 -9.78 33.13 -23.02
CA GLY A 42 -8.84 32.02 -22.90
C GLY A 42 -7.72 32.33 -21.92
N THR A 43 -7.75 31.75 -20.73
CA THR A 43 -6.73 31.92 -19.68
C THR A 43 -5.54 30.97 -19.84
N MET A 44 -4.46 31.27 -19.12
CA MET A 44 -3.34 30.34 -18.90
C MET A 44 -3.07 30.28 -17.39
N HIS A 45 -3.03 29.07 -16.84
CA HIS A 45 -2.99 28.78 -15.40
C HIS A 45 -1.63 29.05 -14.71
N VAL A 46 -0.97 30.17 -15.02
CA VAL A 46 0.36 30.53 -14.53
C VAL A 46 0.44 32.00 -14.08
N SER A 47 1.39 32.29 -13.21
CA SER A 47 1.75 33.65 -12.75
C SER A 47 2.65 34.41 -13.73
N LYS A 48 3.09 33.80 -14.84
CA LYS A 48 4.05 34.42 -15.76
C LYS A 48 3.49 35.66 -16.44
N LYS A 49 4.31 36.71 -16.58
CA LYS A 49 3.96 37.99 -17.21
C LYS A 49 3.38 37.87 -18.63
N VAL A 50 3.72 36.82 -19.38
CA VAL A 50 3.15 36.56 -20.70
C VAL A 50 1.63 36.37 -20.65
N ALA A 51 1.09 35.78 -19.57
CA ALA A 51 -0.35 35.61 -19.38
C ALA A 51 -1.08 36.95 -19.14
N PHE A 52 -0.37 37.95 -18.62
CA PHE A 52 -0.89 39.26 -18.22
C PHE A 52 -0.67 40.36 -19.29
N ARG A 53 -0.36 39.97 -20.52
CA ARG A 53 -0.38 40.87 -21.70
C ARG A 53 -1.82 41.15 -22.13
N LEU A 54 -2.58 41.78 -21.23
CA LEU A 54 -4.01 42.04 -21.37
C LEU A 54 -4.22 43.38 -22.08
N ASP A 55 -4.98 43.35 -23.18
CA ASP A 55 -5.30 44.52 -24.01
C ASP A 55 -6.37 45.41 -23.36
N ASP A 56 -6.57 46.61 -23.89
CA ASP A 56 -7.62 47.52 -23.44
C ASP A 56 -9.04 46.90 -23.53
N VAL A 57 -9.32 46.09 -24.56
CA VAL A 57 -10.62 45.39 -24.72
C VAL A 57 -10.90 44.38 -23.61
N PHE A 58 -9.87 43.77 -23.00
CA PHE A 58 -10.04 42.87 -21.87
C PHE A 58 -10.66 43.61 -20.68
N TYR A 59 -10.05 44.73 -20.28
CA TYR A 59 -10.51 45.52 -19.14
C TYR A 59 -11.88 46.16 -19.39
N LYS A 60 -12.17 46.57 -20.64
CA LYS A 60 -13.49 47.08 -21.03
C LYS A 60 -14.57 46.01 -20.92
N ALA A 61 -14.34 44.83 -21.48
CA ALA A 61 -15.27 43.70 -21.41
C ALA A 61 -15.51 43.25 -19.95
N LEU A 62 -14.43 43.15 -19.16
CA LEU A 62 -14.51 42.81 -17.74
C LEU A 62 -15.34 43.85 -16.95
N ALA A 63 -15.17 45.13 -17.24
CA ALA A 63 -15.92 46.20 -16.59
C ALA A 63 -17.40 46.20 -16.99
N GLN A 64 -17.70 46.00 -18.28
CA GLN A 64 -19.05 46.01 -18.87
C GLN A 64 -19.91 44.80 -18.46
N SER A 65 -19.30 43.68 -18.08
CA SER A 65 -20.03 42.47 -17.72
C SER A 65 -20.68 42.56 -16.35
N ASP A 66 -21.88 41.99 -16.17
CA ASP A 66 -22.59 42.00 -14.89
C ASP A 66 -22.00 41.02 -13.87
N CYS A 67 -21.47 39.89 -14.36
CA CYS A 67 -20.89 38.84 -13.53
C CYS A 67 -19.68 38.16 -14.17
N ILE A 68 -18.92 37.45 -13.34
CA ILE A 68 -17.79 36.62 -13.77
C ILE A 68 -18.20 35.15 -13.74
N ALA A 69 -17.81 34.39 -14.75
CA ALA A 69 -17.88 32.94 -14.75
C ALA A 69 -16.48 32.34 -14.93
N LEU A 70 -16.13 31.32 -14.15
CA LEU A 70 -14.85 30.61 -14.24
C LEU A 70 -15.10 29.10 -14.25
N GLU A 71 -14.11 28.30 -14.66
CA GLU A 71 -14.22 26.82 -14.63
C GLU A 71 -14.73 26.31 -13.27
N SER A 72 -14.23 26.88 -12.17
CA SER A 72 -14.74 26.65 -10.82
C SER A 72 -14.67 27.92 -9.98
N ASP A 73 -15.44 27.98 -8.89
CA ASP A 73 -15.39 29.09 -7.92
C ASP A 73 -14.23 28.88 -6.93
N PRO A 74 -13.20 29.76 -6.92
CA PRO A 74 -12.07 29.61 -6.01
C PRO A 74 -12.40 29.65 -4.52
N THR A 75 -13.57 30.17 -4.13
CA THR A 75 -14.00 30.19 -2.72
C THR A 75 -14.35 28.81 -2.17
N THR A 76 -14.62 27.82 -3.03
CA THR A 76 -14.97 26.45 -2.61
C THR A 76 -13.75 25.54 -2.45
N TRP A 77 -12.60 25.94 -3.02
CA TRP A 77 -11.41 25.10 -3.08
C TRP A 77 -10.80 24.73 -1.73
N PRO A 78 -10.71 25.64 -0.72
CA PRO A 78 -10.13 25.29 0.58
C PRO A 78 -10.86 24.12 1.25
N GLY A 79 -12.19 24.16 1.29
CA GLY A 79 -13.03 23.10 1.84
C GLY A 79 -12.95 21.80 1.02
N PHE A 80 -12.98 21.89 -0.31
CA PHE A 80 -12.85 20.73 -1.18
C PHE A 80 -11.51 20.02 -1.00
N ASN A 81 -10.39 20.75 -1.12
CA ASN A 81 -9.05 20.19 -1.00
C ASN A 81 -8.73 19.70 0.42
N TYR A 82 -9.31 20.32 1.45
CA TYR A 82 -9.22 19.81 2.83
C TYR A 82 -9.71 18.35 2.91
N ASN A 83 -10.89 18.07 2.37
CA ASN A 83 -11.45 16.71 2.35
C ASN A 83 -10.56 15.73 1.57
N ILE A 84 -9.98 16.15 0.44
CA ILE A 84 -9.06 15.33 -0.35
C ILE A 84 -7.81 15.00 0.45
N MET A 85 -7.15 16.01 1.01
CA MET A 85 -5.92 15.83 1.76
C MET A 85 -6.13 14.94 2.98
N LEU A 86 -7.24 15.11 3.72
CA LEU A 86 -7.59 14.21 4.82
C LEU A 86 -7.71 12.75 4.37
N SER A 87 -8.39 12.50 3.24
CA SER A 87 -8.53 11.14 2.71
C SER A 87 -7.19 10.51 2.34
N GLN A 88 -6.25 11.31 1.83
CA GLN A 88 -4.89 10.87 1.49
C GLN A 88 -4.06 10.62 2.75
N MET A 89 -4.13 11.50 3.74
CA MET A 89 -3.46 11.33 5.03
C MET A 89 -3.97 10.09 5.77
N ALA A 90 -5.28 9.84 5.74
CA ALA A 90 -5.89 8.64 6.32
C ALA A 90 -5.38 7.35 5.67
N ALA A 91 -5.14 7.36 4.35
CA ALA A 91 -4.60 6.21 3.60
C ALA A 91 -3.11 5.94 3.87
N TYR A 92 -2.37 6.89 4.44
CA TYR A 92 -0.92 6.81 4.68
C TYR A 92 -0.55 6.34 6.10
N ASN A 93 -1.52 5.97 6.95
CA ASN A 93 -1.29 5.43 8.29
C ASN A 93 -0.88 3.95 8.22
N ASP A 94 0.25 3.67 7.58
CA ASP A 94 0.76 2.31 7.42
C ASP A 94 1.68 1.97 8.59
N TYR A 95 1.12 1.41 9.67
CA TYR A 95 1.88 0.92 10.82
C TYR A 95 2.51 -0.46 10.58
N ASN A 96 2.87 -0.78 9.33
CA ASN A 96 3.36 -2.11 8.97
C ASN A 96 4.65 -2.47 9.72
N ASP A 97 5.48 -1.47 10.04
CA ASP A 97 6.66 -1.60 10.89
C ASP A 97 6.49 -0.75 12.17
N ASP A 98 6.94 -1.30 13.31
CA ASP A 98 7.02 -0.63 14.61
C ASP A 98 5.69 -0.12 15.20
N PHE A 99 4.56 -0.78 14.88
CA PHE A 99 3.22 -0.41 15.36
C PHE A 99 3.17 -0.10 16.86
N TYR A 100 3.62 -1.04 17.72
CA TYR A 100 3.55 -0.84 19.17
C TYR A 100 4.44 0.30 19.66
N THR A 101 5.59 0.49 19.01
CA THR A 101 6.55 1.55 19.31
C THR A 101 5.99 2.91 18.96
N ASN A 102 5.27 3.04 17.85
CA ASN A 102 4.85 4.34 17.31
C ASN A 102 3.39 4.70 17.62
N ALA A 103 2.49 3.74 17.83
CA ALA A 103 1.05 3.97 18.02
C ALA A 103 0.76 5.07 19.04
N PHE A 104 1.34 4.96 20.24
CA PHE A 104 1.13 5.88 21.35
C PHE A 104 2.37 6.74 21.68
N LYS A 105 3.35 6.80 20.77
CA LYS A 105 4.50 7.68 20.96
C LYS A 105 4.04 9.13 20.85
N LEU A 106 4.26 9.91 21.92
CA LEU A 106 4.15 11.36 21.91
C LEU A 106 5.56 11.94 21.88
N THR A 107 5.92 12.51 20.74
CA THR A 107 7.26 13.07 20.49
C THR A 107 7.28 14.54 20.84
N HIS A 108 8.22 14.96 21.70
CA HIS A 108 8.43 16.37 22.03
C HIS A 108 8.75 17.19 20.77
N PRO A 109 8.28 18.44 20.68
CA PRO A 109 8.55 19.26 19.51
C PRO A 109 10.04 19.55 19.40
N GLU A 110 10.58 19.36 18.20
CA GLU A 110 11.96 19.72 17.88
C GLU A 110 12.08 21.20 17.50
N GLU A 111 13.29 21.76 17.63
CA GLU A 111 13.56 23.14 17.24
C GLU A 111 13.15 23.39 15.78
N MET A 112 13.51 22.47 14.88
CA MET A 112 13.18 22.56 13.45
C MET A 112 11.68 22.63 13.17
N ALA A 113 10.84 21.95 13.95
CA ALA A 113 9.39 22.03 13.81
C ALA A 113 8.87 23.45 14.12
N ILE A 114 9.41 24.08 15.17
CA ILE A 114 9.08 25.47 15.54
C ILE A 114 9.58 26.44 14.47
N ARG A 115 10.84 26.31 14.05
CA ARG A 115 11.43 27.14 12.99
C ARG A 115 10.64 27.03 11.69
N GLY A 116 10.28 25.80 11.32
CA GLY A 116 9.40 25.49 10.20
C GLY A 116 8.07 26.23 10.31
N ALA A 117 7.39 26.14 11.45
CA ALA A 117 6.10 26.81 11.68
C ALA A 117 6.17 28.35 11.63
N VAL A 118 7.28 28.96 12.06
CA VAL A 118 7.51 30.42 11.97
C VAL A 118 7.80 30.85 10.53
N ARG A 119 8.69 30.10 9.84
CA ARG A 119 9.13 30.37 8.46
C ARG A 119 8.06 30.08 7.41
N MET A 120 7.09 29.22 7.72
CA MET A 120 6.27 28.57 6.71
C MET A 120 5.56 29.55 5.78
N ASP A 121 5.98 29.55 4.52
CA ASP A 121 5.21 30.03 3.37
C ASP A 121 4.63 28.78 2.70
N ASN A 122 3.40 28.44 3.08
CA ASN A 122 2.81 27.14 2.81
C ASN A 122 2.57 26.92 1.30
N ASN A 123 2.97 25.75 0.77
CA ASN A 123 2.77 25.40 -0.64
C ASN A 123 1.29 25.44 -1.07
N ALA A 124 0.34 25.13 -0.18
CA ALA A 124 -1.08 25.26 -0.45
C ALA A 124 -1.49 26.73 -0.58
N VAL A 125 -0.94 27.65 0.23
CA VAL A 125 -1.14 29.10 0.04
C VAL A 125 -0.66 29.51 -1.34
N ASN A 126 0.55 29.07 -1.74
CA ASN A 126 1.06 29.32 -3.08
C ASN A 126 0.09 28.75 -4.15
N ALA A 127 -0.35 27.49 -4.02
CA ALA A 127 -1.24 26.84 -4.98
C ALA A 127 -2.61 27.56 -5.12
N TYR A 128 -3.15 28.07 -4.01
CA TYR A 128 -4.43 28.79 -4.00
C TYR A 128 -4.30 30.20 -4.58
N LEU A 129 -3.38 31.00 -4.05
CA LEU A 129 -3.37 32.45 -4.26
C LEU A 129 -2.40 32.91 -5.34
N TYR A 130 -1.27 32.23 -5.54
CA TYR A 130 -0.12 32.83 -6.23
C TYR A 130 0.36 32.02 -7.45
N ARG A 131 0.48 30.69 -7.33
CA ARG A 131 1.08 29.75 -8.30
C ARG A 131 2.45 30.19 -8.81
N LYS A 132 3.25 30.75 -7.91
CA LYS A 132 4.58 31.26 -8.20
C LYS A 132 5.65 30.20 -8.14
N ASN A 133 6.69 30.37 -8.94
CA ASN A 133 7.94 29.63 -8.81
C ASN A 133 8.94 30.47 -8.02
N THR A 134 9.46 29.93 -6.92
CA THR A 134 10.40 30.62 -6.02
C THR A 134 11.69 31.07 -6.72
N ALA A 135 12.14 30.36 -7.75
CA ALA A 135 13.33 30.71 -8.52
C ALA A 135 13.11 31.88 -9.50
N SER A 136 11.86 32.12 -9.93
CA SER A 136 11.50 33.15 -10.90
C SER A 136 10.51 34.18 -10.40
N ASP A 137 10.29 34.25 -9.08
CA ASP A 137 9.26 35.09 -8.44
C ASP A 137 9.33 36.57 -8.87
N ASN A 138 10.53 37.16 -8.96
CA ASN A 138 10.73 38.54 -9.43
C ASN A 138 10.33 38.77 -10.91
N PHE A 139 10.15 37.72 -11.69
CA PHE A 139 9.76 37.75 -13.11
C PHE A 139 8.30 37.36 -13.32
N GLU A 140 7.55 37.10 -12.25
CA GLU A 140 6.16 36.70 -12.27
C GLU A 140 5.25 37.81 -11.73
N GLU A 141 3.95 37.64 -11.94
CA GLU A 141 2.89 38.50 -11.41
C GLU A 141 2.44 38.00 -10.04
N GLU A 142 1.78 38.85 -9.26
CA GLU A 142 1.40 38.53 -7.88
C GLU A 142 0.36 37.41 -7.74
N THR A 143 -0.31 37.05 -8.83
CA THR A 143 -1.22 35.91 -8.90
C THR A 143 -1.25 35.35 -10.32
N TYR A 144 -1.96 34.25 -10.55
CA TYR A 144 -2.21 33.70 -11.88
C TYR A 144 -3.52 34.24 -12.45
N LEU A 145 -3.66 34.18 -13.78
CA LEU A 145 -4.67 34.95 -14.49
C LEU A 145 -6.12 34.64 -14.08
N ASP A 146 -6.44 33.37 -13.85
CA ASP A 146 -7.79 32.97 -13.42
C ASP A 146 -8.16 33.61 -12.06
N MET A 147 -7.21 33.60 -11.11
CA MET A 147 -7.37 34.25 -9.81
C MET A 147 -7.43 35.77 -9.94
N PHE A 148 -6.67 36.37 -10.85
CA PHE A 148 -6.78 37.81 -11.13
C PHE A 148 -8.19 38.20 -11.61
N ILE A 149 -8.78 37.43 -12.53
CA ILE A 149 -10.15 37.66 -13.02
C ILE A 149 -11.17 37.51 -11.87
N PHE A 150 -11.03 36.46 -11.05
CA PHE A 150 -11.84 36.27 -9.85
C PHE A 150 -11.77 37.47 -8.90
N GLN A 151 -10.55 37.89 -8.54
CA GLN A 151 -10.29 38.99 -7.61
C GLN A 151 -10.82 40.31 -8.17
N ALA A 152 -10.58 40.58 -9.45
CA ALA A 152 -11.09 41.78 -10.11
C ALA A 152 -12.63 41.83 -10.09
N GLY A 153 -13.30 40.69 -10.33
CA GLY A 153 -14.74 40.57 -10.21
C GLY A 153 -15.26 40.85 -8.81
N LYS A 154 -14.74 40.11 -7.81
CA LYS A 154 -15.14 40.25 -6.40
C LYS A 154 -14.90 41.66 -5.86
N LYS A 155 -13.73 42.26 -6.12
CA LYS A 155 -13.38 43.62 -5.67
C LYS A 155 -14.28 44.70 -6.30
N ASN A 156 -14.90 44.42 -7.44
CA ASN A 156 -15.87 45.30 -8.09
C ASN A 156 -17.33 44.85 -7.86
N ASN A 157 -17.61 44.09 -6.79
CA ASN A 157 -18.95 43.61 -6.43
C ASN A 157 -19.69 42.79 -7.52
N LYS A 158 -18.95 42.14 -8.43
CA LYS A 158 -19.53 41.23 -9.42
C LYS A 158 -19.74 39.85 -8.80
N LYS A 159 -20.87 39.20 -9.12
CA LYS A 159 -21.13 37.81 -8.71
C LYS A 159 -20.21 36.86 -9.47
N ILE A 160 -19.79 35.77 -8.81
CA ILE A 160 -18.95 34.71 -9.38
C ILE A 160 -19.82 33.48 -9.62
N TYR A 161 -19.66 32.85 -10.78
CA TYR A 161 -20.34 31.62 -11.17
C TYR A 161 -19.30 30.56 -11.56
N ALA A 162 -19.50 29.31 -11.12
CA ALA A 162 -18.75 28.16 -11.59
C ALA A 162 -19.41 27.58 -12.85
N LEU A 163 -18.62 27.28 -13.87
CA LEU A 163 -19.08 26.65 -15.11
C LEU A 163 -19.06 25.12 -15.02
N GLU A 164 -18.31 24.56 -14.08
CA GLU A 164 -18.24 23.13 -13.80
C GLU A 164 -18.57 22.81 -12.34
N ASP A 165 -19.01 21.58 -12.11
CA ASP A 165 -18.99 20.99 -10.77
C ASP A 165 -17.55 20.57 -10.40
N LEU A 166 -17.11 20.90 -9.19
CA LEU A 166 -15.72 20.70 -8.78
C LEU A 166 -15.36 19.22 -8.59
N GLU A 167 -16.30 18.41 -8.08
CA GLU A 167 -16.10 16.96 -7.92
C GLU A 167 -16.02 16.28 -9.29
N GLU A 168 -16.94 16.61 -10.20
CA GLU A 168 -16.96 16.08 -11.56
C GLU A 168 -15.69 16.50 -12.34
N SER A 169 -15.32 17.78 -12.30
CA SER A 169 -14.11 18.30 -12.96
C SER A 169 -12.85 17.61 -12.42
N ARG A 170 -12.75 17.40 -11.09
CA ARG A 170 -11.63 16.65 -10.50
C ARG A 170 -11.63 15.18 -10.92
N TYR A 171 -12.78 14.53 -10.97
CA TYR A 171 -12.89 13.15 -11.46
C TYR A 171 -12.42 13.03 -12.92
N LEU A 172 -12.90 13.91 -13.81
CA LEU A 172 -12.56 13.90 -15.23
C LEU A 172 -11.07 14.20 -15.47
N THR A 173 -10.49 15.14 -14.74
CA THR A 173 -9.07 15.50 -14.85
C THR A 173 -8.15 14.38 -14.34
N THR A 174 -8.48 13.78 -13.19
CA THR A 174 -7.80 12.57 -12.69
C THR A 174 -7.91 11.43 -13.69
N LYS A 175 -9.11 11.21 -14.25
CA LYS A 175 -9.34 10.17 -15.26
C LYS A 175 -8.53 10.41 -16.53
N ALA A 176 -8.44 11.64 -17.01
CA ALA A 176 -7.67 11.97 -18.20
C ALA A 176 -6.16 11.64 -18.02
N ALA A 177 -5.61 11.91 -16.84
CA ALA A 177 -4.18 11.73 -16.55
C ALA A 177 -3.67 10.29 -16.77
N TYR A 178 -4.54 9.28 -16.66
CA TYR A 178 -4.18 7.87 -16.85
C TYR A 178 -3.65 7.53 -18.25
N ASN A 179 -4.05 8.27 -19.28
CA ASN A 179 -3.59 8.04 -20.64
C ASN A 179 -3.35 9.37 -21.35
N ALA A 180 -2.50 10.21 -20.75
CA ALA A 180 -2.33 11.58 -21.18
C ALA A 180 -1.70 11.73 -22.57
N ASN A 181 -0.60 11.01 -22.83
CA ASN A 181 0.25 11.22 -24.00
C ASN A 181 0.27 9.98 -24.91
N LYS A 182 0.40 10.21 -26.23
CA LYS A 182 0.62 9.13 -27.19
C LYS A 182 1.98 8.47 -26.93
N LYS A 183 2.08 7.15 -27.17
CA LYS A 183 3.36 6.40 -27.06
C LYS A 183 4.41 6.93 -28.03
N GLU A 184 4.00 7.28 -29.24
CA GLU A 184 4.82 7.94 -30.25
C GLU A 184 4.18 9.26 -30.64
N LEU A 185 4.95 10.35 -30.51
CA LEU A 185 4.55 11.68 -30.98
C LEU A 185 4.58 11.72 -32.51
N GLU A 186 3.71 12.51 -33.12
CA GLU A 186 3.72 12.69 -34.57
C GLU A 186 5.06 13.29 -35.05
N PRO A 187 5.58 12.91 -36.24
CA PRO A 187 6.91 13.34 -36.69
C PRO A 187 7.13 14.86 -36.71
N TRP A 188 6.08 15.65 -36.95
CA TRP A 188 6.17 17.10 -36.94
C TRP A 188 6.29 17.67 -35.53
N ILE A 189 5.66 17.05 -34.52
CA ILE A 189 5.82 17.40 -33.09
C ILE A 189 7.25 17.10 -32.64
N GLN A 190 7.78 15.93 -33.01
CA GLN A 190 9.16 15.57 -32.69
C GLN A 190 10.15 16.59 -33.28
N LYS A 191 9.95 16.98 -34.55
CA LYS A 191 10.76 18.04 -35.20
C LYS A 191 10.60 19.40 -34.54
N LEU A 192 9.40 19.74 -34.06
CA LEU A 192 9.13 20.99 -33.36
C LEU A 192 9.86 21.03 -32.01
N TYR A 193 9.73 19.97 -31.20
CA TYR A 193 10.37 19.85 -29.88
C TYR A 193 11.88 19.67 -29.94
N ALA A 194 12.42 19.14 -31.04
CA ALA A 194 13.86 19.11 -31.29
C ALA A 194 14.44 20.50 -31.59
N LYS A 195 13.62 21.45 -32.07
CA LYS A 195 14.06 22.80 -32.45
C LYS A 195 13.85 23.82 -31.34
N GLU A 196 12.80 23.67 -30.53
CA GLU A 196 12.38 24.65 -29.54
C GLU A 196 11.85 23.95 -28.29
N ASN A 197 12.08 24.55 -27.12
CA ASN A 197 11.61 23.99 -25.86
C ASN A 197 10.06 23.99 -25.80
N PRO A 198 9.40 22.87 -25.42
CA PRO A 198 7.93 22.80 -25.33
C PRO A 198 7.28 23.90 -24.47
N TYR A 199 7.93 24.31 -23.37
CA TYR A 199 7.43 25.39 -22.52
C TYR A 199 7.49 26.73 -23.25
N LEU A 200 8.56 27.01 -23.99
CA LEU A 200 8.70 28.24 -24.77
C LEU A 200 7.72 28.26 -25.95
N ILE A 201 7.48 27.12 -26.59
CA ILE A 201 6.44 26.96 -27.60
C ILE A 201 5.08 27.36 -27.01
N GLN A 202 4.68 26.80 -25.86
CA GLN A 202 3.41 27.12 -25.22
C GLN A 202 3.27 28.61 -24.89
N GLU A 203 4.32 29.24 -24.34
CA GLU A 203 4.31 30.68 -24.06
C GLU A 203 4.19 31.53 -25.33
N ASN A 204 4.89 31.17 -26.40
CA ASN A 204 4.82 31.89 -27.68
C ASN A 204 3.44 31.73 -28.34
N LEU A 205 2.85 30.53 -28.30
CA LEU A 205 1.48 30.32 -28.81
C LEU A 205 0.46 31.21 -28.11
N TYR A 206 0.55 31.29 -26.78
CA TYR A 206 -0.34 32.16 -26.01
C TYR A 206 -0.07 33.64 -26.30
N ARG A 207 1.21 34.04 -26.35
CA ARG A 207 1.66 35.40 -26.69
C ARG A 207 1.16 35.86 -28.05
N ASP A 208 1.22 34.96 -29.03
CA ASP A 208 0.83 35.17 -30.41
C ASP A 208 -0.66 34.88 -30.63
N ARG A 209 -1.40 34.44 -29.60
CA ARG A 209 -2.84 34.11 -29.63
C ARG A 209 -3.21 33.03 -30.65
N ASN A 210 -2.28 32.14 -30.96
CA ASN A 210 -2.44 31.11 -31.97
C ASN A 210 -3.06 29.85 -31.37
N LEU A 211 -4.39 29.86 -31.22
CA LEU A 211 -5.14 28.75 -30.63
C LEU A 211 -5.26 27.55 -31.58
N ASP A 212 -5.19 27.76 -32.90
CA ASP A 212 -5.17 26.69 -33.91
C ASP A 212 -3.96 25.75 -33.72
N LEU A 213 -2.78 26.34 -33.55
CA LEU A 213 -1.56 25.56 -33.35
C LEU A 213 -1.49 24.95 -31.94
N LEU A 214 -2.05 25.63 -30.92
CA LEU A 214 -2.24 25.06 -29.59
C LEU A 214 -3.07 23.76 -29.65
N ASP A 215 -4.21 23.80 -30.34
CA ASP A 215 -5.07 22.62 -30.51
C ASP A 215 -4.37 21.51 -31.28
N SER A 216 -3.68 21.86 -32.37
CA SER A 216 -2.96 20.92 -33.22
C SER A 216 -1.84 20.21 -32.44
N ILE A 217 -1.09 20.94 -31.60
CA ILE A 217 -0.07 20.34 -30.72
C ILE A 217 -0.72 19.43 -29.70
N GLY A 218 -1.81 19.86 -29.06
CA GLY A 218 -2.58 19.01 -28.15
C GLY A 218 -3.03 17.72 -28.83
N ALA A 219 -3.50 17.78 -30.08
CA ALA A 219 -3.92 16.60 -30.86
C ALA A 219 -2.75 15.69 -31.24
N GLY A 220 -1.58 16.27 -31.54
CA GLY A 220 -0.36 15.55 -31.87
C GLY A 220 0.32 14.88 -30.67
N VAL A 221 0.16 15.44 -29.47
CA VAL A 221 0.77 14.97 -28.22
C VAL A 221 -0.15 14.07 -27.42
N ASN A 222 -1.42 14.46 -27.25
CA ASN A 222 -2.33 13.78 -26.34
C ASN A 222 -3.12 12.66 -27.00
N THR A 223 -3.55 11.68 -26.22
CA THR A 223 -4.44 10.63 -26.73
C THR A 223 -5.88 11.14 -26.91
N PRO A 224 -6.70 10.49 -27.75
CA PRO A 224 -8.13 10.77 -27.83
C PRO A 224 -8.85 10.63 -26.48
N PHE A 225 -8.38 9.69 -25.64
CA PHE A 225 -8.92 9.49 -24.29
C PHE A 225 -8.65 10.69 -23.38
N PHE A 226 -7.42 11.21 -23.37
CA PHE A 226 -7.10 12.42 -22.62
C PHE A 226 -7.95 13.59 -23.08
N ARG A 227 -8.00 13.89 -24.38
CA ARG A 227 -8.76 15.03 -24.92
C ARG A 227 -10.26 14.91 -24.64
N LYS A 228 -10.83 13.71 -24.69
CA LYS A 228 -12.24 13.48 -24.35
C LYS A 228 -12.56 13.87 -22.91
N ASN A 229 -11.75 13.42 -21.95
CA ASN A 229 -12.02 13.65 -20.52
C ASN A 229 -11.51 15.02 -20.04
N MET A 230 -10.36 15.50 -20.52
CA MET A 230 -9.75 16.77 -20.11
C MET A 230 -10.41 18.00 -20.77
N LEU A 231 -10.94 17.86 -21.99
CA LEU A 231 -11.46 18.99 -22.77
C LEU A 231 -12.91 18.76 -23.18
N TYR A 232 -13.25 17.72 -23.95
CA TYR A 232 -14.53 17.71 -24.68
C TYR A 232 -15.77 17.62 -23.77
N ILE A 233 -15.79 16.69 -22.80
CA ILE A 233 -16.91 16.58 -21.86
C ILE A 233 -17.04 17.87 -21.04
N ARG A 234 -15.90 18.43 -20.62
CA ARG A 234 -15.80 19.67 -19.85
C ARG A 234 -16.31 20.88 -20.65
N ASN A 235 -15.95 20.98 -21.93
CA ASN A 235 -16.42 22.02 -22.85
C ASN A 235 -17.95 22.01 -23.00
N GLU A 236 -18.52 20.83 -23.19
CA GLU A 236 -19.98 20.65 -23.30
C GLU A 236 -20.67 21.13 -22.01
N ASN A 237 -20.18 20.69 -20.84
CA ASN A 237 -20.71 21.11 -19.53
C ASN A 237 -20.64 22.63 -19.33
N MET A 238 -19.49 23.25 -19.64
CA MET A 238 -19.30 24.70 -19.49
C MET A 238 -20.16 25.52 -20.46
N VAL A 239 -20.37 25.05 -21.69
CA VAL A 239 -21.27 25.72 -22.65
C VAL A 239 -22.71 25.65 -22.16
N ILE A 240 -23.17 24.49 -21.68
CA ILE A 240 -24.52 24.34 -21.09
C ILE A 240 -24.70 25.28 -19.89
N ALA A 241 -23.67 25.46 -19.06
CA ALA A 241 -23.71 26.41 -17.93
C ALA A 241 -23.81 27.87 -18.41
N LEU A 242 -23.07 28.25 -19.45
CA LEU A 242 -23.13 29.59 -20.05
C LEU A 242 -24.50 29.88 -20.69
N GLU A 243 -25.07 28.92 -21.42
CA GLU A 243 -26.39 29.08 -22.05
C GLU A 243 -27.51 29.35 -21.05
N LYS A 244 -27.40 28.81 -19.84
CA LYS A 244 -28.35 29.09 -18.75
C LYS A 244 -28.14 30.48 -18.15
N LEU A 245 -26.92 31.01 -18.18
CA LEU A 245 -26.54 32.24 -17.48
C LEU A 245 -26.71 33.50 -18.35
N MET A 246 -26.19 33.47 -19.58
CA MET A 246 -26.11 34.61 -20.50
C MET A 246 -27.46 35.26 -20.85
N PRO A 247 -28.61 34.55 -20.95
CA PRO A 247 -29.89 35.18 -21.26
C PRO A 247 -30.35 36.22 -20.23
N THR A 248 -29.84 36.17 -19.00
CA THR A 248 -30.28 37.05 -17.92
C THR A 248 -29.27 38.12 -17.54
N LYS A 249 -28.01 38.01 -17.99
CA LYS A 249 -26.87 38.84 -17.54
C LYS A 249 -25.76 38.83 -18.60
N SER A 250 -25.04 39.95 -18.73
CA SER A 250 -23.76 39.97 -19.43
C SER A 250 -22.69 39.24 -18.60
N VAL A 251 -22.01 38.26 -19.19
CA VAL A 251 -21.04 37.39 -18.51
C VAL A 251 -19.63 37.64 -19.02
N PHE A 252 -18.64 37.78 -18.13
CA PHE A 252 -17.23 37.62 -18.48
C PHE A 252 -16.77 36.22 -18.04
N ALA A 253 -16.61 35.31 -18.99
CA ALA A 253 -16.21 33.94 -18.76
C ALA A 253 -14.70 33.75 -18.97
N GLY A 254 -13.99 33.22 -17.97
CA GLY A 254 -12.57 32.82 -18.07
C GLY A 254 -12.42 31.30 -18.03
N VAL A 255 -11.89 30.72 -19.10
CA VAL A 255 -11.61 29.27 -19.23
C VAL A 255 -10.23 29.08 -19.85
N GLY A 256 -9.54 27.98 -19.58
CA GLY A 256 -8.23 27.70 -20.14
C GLY A 256 -8.25 27.77 -21.68
N ALA A 257 -7.24 28.39 -22.28
CA ALA A 257 -7.18 28.65 -23.72
C ALA A 257 -7.33 27.38 -24.59
N ALA A 258 -6.96 26.20 -24.07
CA ALA A 258 -7.13 24.92 -24.73
C ALA A 258 -8.60 24.48 -24.90
N HIS A 259 -9.54 25.07 -24.15
CA HIS A 259 -10.97 24.78 -24.24
C HIS A 259 -11.66 25.49 -25.43
N LEU A 260 -11.03 26.52 -26.00
CA LEU A 260 -11.66 27.39 -27.00
C LEU A 260 -11.66 26.85 -28.45
N PRO A 261 -10.53 26.38 -29.02
CA PRO A 261 -10.42 26.07 -30.45
C PRO A 261 -10.93 24.67 -30.81
N GLY A 262 -11.10 24.43 -32.12
CA GLY A 262 -11.44 23.13 -32.69
C GLY A 262 -12.95 22.83 -32.76
N GLU A 263 -13.33 21.74 -33.45
CA GLU A 263 -14.75 21.38 -33.67
C GLU A 263 -15.54 21.18 -32.38
N LYS A 264 -14.88 20.64 -31.34
CA LYS A 264 -15.43 20.45 -30.00
C LYS A 264 -14.98 21.52 -29.00
N GLY A 265 -14.41 22.62 -29.49
CA GLY A 265 -14.06 23.79 -28.69
C GLY A 265 -15.28 24.64 -28.37
N MET A 266 -15.24 25.35 -27.25
CA MET A 266 -16.37 26.15 -26.76
C MET A 266 -16.85 27.19 -27.79
N ILE A 267 -15.94 27.77 -28.59
CA ILE A 267 -16.32 28.76 -29.63
C ILE A 267 -17.28 28.14 -30.65
N ASN A 268 -16.97 26.93 -31.12
CA ASN A 268 -17.80 26.26 -32.12
C ASN A 268 -19.06 25.67 -31.52
N LEU A 269 -18.98 25.14 -30.30
CA LEU A 269 -20.16 24.67 -29.58
C LEU A 269 -21.19 25.80 -29.38
N LEU A 270 -20.75 27.01 -28.97
CA LEU A 270 -21.64 28.17 -28.87
C LEU A 270 -22.22 28.60 -30.23
N ARG A 271 -21.42 28.56 -31.31
CA ARG A 271 -21.92 28.84 -32.67
C ARG A 271 -22.97 27.83 -33.13
N GLN A 272 -22.78 26.55 -32.83
CA GLN A 272 -23.74 25.49 -33.14
C GLN A 272 -25.07 25.68 -32.40
N GLN A 273 -25.03 26.31 -31.22
CA GLN A 273 -26.21 26.65 -30.42
C GLN A 273 -26.89 27.97 -30.86
N GLY A 274 -26.46 28.57 -31.98
CA GLY A 274 -27.10 29.74 -32.58
C GLY A 274 -26.56 31.10 -32.10
N TYR A 275 -25.51 31.12 -31.29
CA TYR A 275 -24.84 32.37 -30.91
C TYR A 275 -23.86 32.84 -31.98
N THR A 276 -23.69 34.16 -32.11
CA THR A 276 -22.61 34.78 -32.87
C THR A 276 -21.40 34.96 -31.96
N VAL A 277 -20.27 34.34 -32.31
CA VAL A 277 -19.02 34.42 -31.53
C VAL A 277 -17.91 35.06 -32.36
N LYS A 278 -17.50 36.28 -32.00
CA LYS A 278 -16.55 37.13 -32.75
C LYS A 278 -15.27 37.39 -31.97
N ALA A 279 -14.12 37.29 -32.62
CA ALA A 279 -12.82 37.62 -32.00
C ALA A 279 -12.71 39.13 -31.72
N LEU A 280 -12.20 39.49 -30.54
CA LEU A 280 -11.86 40.86 -30.14
C LEU A 280 -10.35 40.99 -29.90
N THR A 281 -9.74 42.04 -30.43
CA THR A 281 -8.35 42.42 -30.16
C THR A 281 -8.23 43.94 -30.07
N SER A 282 -7.26 44.44 -29.31
CA SER A 282 -6.88 45.86 -29.37
C SER A 282 -5.41 46.06 -29.02
N GLU A 283 -4.90 47.26 -29.19
CA GLU A 283 -3.59 47.60 -28.64
C GLU A 283 -3.65 47.67 -27.10
N GLN A 284 -2.50 47.44 -26.48
CA GLN A 284 -2.29 47.66 -25.05
C GLN A 284 -1.82 49.11 -24.85
N THR A 285 -2.73 50.02 -24.50
CA THR A 285 -2.40 51.43 -24.30
C THR A 285 -2.12 51.74 -22.83
N ASN A 286 -1.98 53.02 -22.48
CA ASN A 286 -1.91 53.43 -21.07
C ASN A 286 -3.20 53.10 -20.29
N TYR A 287 -4.34 52.93 -20.96
CA TYR A 287 -5.60 52.57 -20.31
C TYR A 287 -5.51 51.22 -19.56
N SER A 288 -5.10 50.15 -20.26
CA SER A 288 -4.94 48.82 -19.65
C SER A 288 -3.92 48.79 -18.52
N LYS A 289 -2.80 49.52 -18.63
CA LYS A 289 -1.82 49.66 -17.54
C LYS A 289 -2.43 50.31 -16.30
N LEU A 290 -3.18 51.41 -16.47
CA LEU A 290 -3.84 52.11 -15.38
C LEU A 290 -4.93 51.26 -14.72
N GLU A 291 -5.78 50.58 -15.50
CA GLU A 291 -6.81 49.70 -14.96
C GLU A 291 -6.19 48.48 -14.24
N LYS A 292 -5.09 47.91 -14.74
CA LYS A 292 -4.34 46.88 -14.01
C LYS A 292 -3.86 47.38 -12.66
N THR A 293 -3.13 48.50 -12.63
CA THR A 293 -2.60 49.08 -11.38
C THR A 293 -3.71 49.42 -10.39
N LYS A 294 -4.84 49.93 -10.88
CA LYS A 294 -6.03 50.21 -10.07
C LYS A 294 -6.59 48.93 -9.44
N LEU A 295 -6.76 47.85 -10.22
CA LEU A 295 -7.25 46.56 -9.71
C LEU A 295 -6.26 45.89 -8.74
N ASP A 296 -4.96 45.98 -9.01
CA ASP A 296 -3.89 45.45 -8.15
C ASP A 296 -3.85 46.18 -6.80
N SER A 297 -4.10 47.50 -6.79
CA SER A 297 -4.07 48.34 -5.59
C SER A 297 -5.40 48.37 -4.82
N LEU A 298 -6.48 47.88 -5.43
CA LEU A 298 -7.80 47.84 -4.82
C LEU A 298 -7.87 46.69 -3.80
N PHE A 299 -8.17 47.02 -2.56
CA PHE A 299 -8.52 46.06 -1.51
C PHE A 299 -9.94 46.37 -1.02
N ILE A 300 -10.71 45.32 -0.75
CA ILE A 300 -12.02 45.45 -0.11
C ILE A 300 -11.93 44.98 1.34
N ALA A 301 -12.76 45.56 2.20
CA ALA A 301 -12.84 45.11 3.58
C ALA A 301 -13.21 43.62 3.62
N PRO A 302 -12.42 42.78 4.32
CA PRO A 302 -12.72 41.36 4.38
C PRO A 302 -13.99 41.09 5.18
N ASN A 303 -14.76 40.10 4.75
CA ASN A 303 -15.90 39.60 5.49
C ASN A 303 -15.41 38.57 6.51
N LEU A 304 -15.26 39.01 7.76
CA LEU A 304 -14.77 38.16 8.84
C LEU A 304 -15.91 37.67 9.73
N LYS A 305 -15.82 36.41 10.17
CA LYS A 305 -16.70 35.84 11.19
C LYS A 305 -15.87 35.19 12.27
N THR A 306 -16.38 35.19 13.51
CA THR A 306 -15.74 34.48 14.61
C THR A 306 -15.89 32.98 14.39
N HIS A 307 -14.77 32.29 14.25
CA HIS A 307 -14.70 30.83 14.24
C HIS A 307 -13.79 30.35 15.36
N SER A 308 -14.05 29.13 15.83
CA SER A 308 -13.26 28.48 16.86
C SER A 308 -12.53 27.27 16.28
N THR A 309 -11.39 26.91 16.86
CA THR A 309 -10.77 25.60 16.63
C THR A 309 -11.74 24.50 17.06
N PRO A 310 -11.64 23.28 16.50
CA PRO A 310 -12.58 22.19 16.81
C PRO A 310 -12.69 21.84 18.30
N ASP A 311 -11.61 22.04 19.07
CA ASP A 311 -11.58 21.86 20.53
C ASP A 311 -12.12 23.04 21.34
N GLY A 312 -12.47 24.15 20.68
CA GLY A 312 -12.91 25.39 21.33
C GLY A 312 -11.83 26.11 22.12
N PHE A 313 -10.55 25.75 21.98
CA PHE A 313 -9.47 26.37 22.74
C PHE A 313 -9.14 27.78 22.26
N LEU A 314 -9.18 28.00 20.94
CA LEU A 314 -8.83 29.26 20.29
C LEU A 314 -10.01 29.71 19.43
N SER A 315 -10.38 30.99 19.52
CA SER A 315 -11.36 31.61 18.63
C SER A 315 -10.89 32.98 18.17
N LEU A 316 -11.15 33.32 16.92
CA LEU A 316 -10.82 34.61 16.31
C LEU A 316 -11.65 34.84 15.05
N ASN A 317 -11.65 36.08 14.58
CA ASN A 317 -12.26 36.47 13.33
C ASN A 317 -11.42 35.98 12.14
N THR A 318 -12.00 35.14 11.28
CA THR A 318 -11.37 34.50 10.12
C THR A 318 -12.23 34.66 8.87
N TYR A 319 -11.68 34.38 7.69
CA TYR A 319 -12.38 34.47 6.40
C TYR A 319 -13.33 33.28 6.20
N ASP A 320 -12.89 32.09 6.60
CA ASP A 320 -13.62 30.82 6.54
C ASP A 320 -13.35 29.97 7.80
N GLU A 321 -13.96 28.78 7.87
CA GLU A 321 -13.80 27.84 8.98
C GLU A 321 -12.34 27.41 9.20
N LEU A 322 -11.95 27.28 10.47
CA LEU A 322 -10.64 26.76 10.87
C LEU A 322 -10.58 25.24 10.71
N ARG A 323 -10.21 24.78 9.51
CA ARG A 323 -10.05 23.37 9.18
C ARG A 323 -8.71 22.83 9.66
N GLU A 324 -8.76 21.78 10.47
CA GLU A 324 -7.59 21.24 11.17
C GLU A 324 -6.88 20.15 10.35
N PHE A 325 -5.61 20.37 10.04
CA PHE A 325 -4.67 19.31 9.68
C PHE A 325 -3.85 18.93 10.92
N SER A 326 -3.81 17.66 11.28
CA SER A 326 -3.11 17.18 12.48
C SER A 326 -2.07 16.12 12.13
N TYR A 327 -0.84 16.30 12.62
CA TYR A 327 0.25 15.34 12.48
C TYR A 327 1.25 15.48 13.62
N GLY A 328 1.67 14.37 14.25
CA GLY A 328 2.80 14.37 15.20
C GLY A 328 2.71 15.34 16.39
N GLY A 329 1.51 15.68 16.87
CA GLY A 329 1.31 16.68 17.94
C GLY A 329 1.26 18.14 17.44
N GLN A 330 1.39 18.38 16.14
CA GLN A 330 1.18 19.67 15.49
C GLN A 330 -0.20 19.72 14.82
N LYS A 331 -0.91 20.83 15.02
CA LYS A 331 -2.17 21.16 14.36
C LYS A 331 -1.98 22.42 13.52
N TYR A 332 -2.37 22.35 12.26
CA TYR A 332 -2.24 23.43 11.30
C TYR A 332 -3.60 23.81 10.72
N TYR A 333 -3.87 25.11 10.67
CA TYR A 333 -5.07 25.69 10.08
C TYR A 333 -4.65 26.73 9.04
N LEU A 334 -5.27 26.66 7.86
CA LEU A 334 -5.04 27.57 6.75
C LEU A 334 -6.36 28.22 6.33
N ASP A 335 -6.39 29.55 6.38
CA ASP A 335 -7.55 30.37 6.05
C ASP A 335 -7.16 31.47 5.03
N PRO A 336 -7.30 31.19 3.72
CA PRO A 336 -6.93 32.14 2.68
C PRO A 336 -8.06 33.14 2.36
N ASP A 337 -7.74 34.43 2.29
CA ASP A 337 -8.58 35.45 1.65
C ASP A 337 -8.34 35.41 0.14
N MET A 338 -9.15 34.60 -0.55
CA MET A 338 -9.10 34.46 -2.00
C MET A 338 -9.30 35.79 -2.73
N THR A 339 -9.99 36.77 -2.13
CA THR A 339 -10.35 38.04 -2.77
C THR A 339 -9.23 39.06 -2.72
N ASN A 340 -8.59 39.24 -1.57
CA ASN A 340 -7.53 40.24 -1.41
C ASN A 340 -6.11 39.66 -1.59
N GLY A 341 -5.97 38.33 -1.71
CA GLY A 341 -4.66 37.68 -1.82
C GLY A 341 -3.88 37.71 -0.50
N ALA A 342 -4.61 37.71 0.62
CA ALA A 342 -4.08 37.62 1.98
C ALA A 342 -4.40 36.24 2.56
N TYR A 343 -3.77 35.86 3.67
CA TYR A 343 -4.03 34.59 4.32
C TYR A 343 -3.68 34.64 5.81
N LEU A 344 -4.40 33.83 6.57
CA LEU A 344 -4.17 33.57 7.99
C LEU A 344 -3.75 32.11 8.15
N THR A 345 -2.72 31.86 8.95
CA THR A 345 -2.36 30.53 9.41
C THR A 345 -2.28 30.47 10.92
N VAL A 346 -2.65 29.30 11.45
CA VAL A 346 -2.50 28.98 12.87
C VAL A 346 -1.76 27.66 12.98
N ASN A 347 -0.63 27.65 13.68
CA ASN A 347 0.10 26.44 14.07
C ASN A 347 0.00 26.28 15.58
N ARG A 348 -0.47 25.13 16.05
CA ARG A 348 -0.57 24.78 17.48
C ARG A 348 0.23 23.51 17.69
N ILE A 349 1.26 23.58 18.53
CA ILE A 349 2.26 22.52 18.68
C ILE A 349 2.27 22.08 20.13
N SER A 350 1.85 20.84 20.39
CA SER A 350 1.87 20.25 21.73
C SER A 350 3.29 20.20 22.28
N ARG A 351 3.46 20.55 23.55
CA ARG A 351 4.78 20.64 24.21
C ARG A 351 5.21 19.33 24.84
N PHE A 352 4.23 18.51 25.23
CA PHE A 352 4.40 17.27 25.99
C PHE A 352 5.30 17.41 27.24
N GLN A 353 5.49 18.62 27.76
CA GLN A 353 6.54 18.97 28.75
C GLN A 353 6.50 18.18 30.07
N TYR A 354 5.40 17.46 30.34
CA TYR A 354 5.20 16.62 31.53
C TYR A 354 5.63 15.16 31.32
N LEU A 355 6.04 14.79 30.11
CA LEU A 355 6.60 13.50 29.74
C LEU A 355 8.13 13.57 29.69
N PRO A 356 8.85 12.44 29.79
CA PRO A 356 10.31 12.43 29.68
C PRO A 356 10.81 12.94 28.33
N ASN A 357 11.76 13.86 28.39
CA ASN A 357 12.43 14.44 27.24
C ASN A 357 13.95 14.29 27.40
N GLU A 358 14.62 13.80 26.35
CA GLU A 358 16.09 13.74 26.32
C GLU A 358 16.72 15.12 26.04
N LYS A 359 15.99 15.98 25.32
CA LYS A 359 16.37 17.36 25.03
C LYS A 359 15.69 18.30 26.03
N SER A 360 16.19 19.53 26.15
CA SER A 360 15.50 20.57 26.90
C SER A 360 14.21 21.00 26.20
N ASN A 361 13.13 21.24 26.95
CA ASN A 361 11.87 21.72 26.40
C ASN A 361 12.02 23.11 25.77
N ILE A 362 11.37 23.34 24.62
CA ILE A 362 11.39 24.64 23.94
C ILE A 362 10.58 25.66 24.74
N THR A 363 11.19 26.82 24.97
CA THR A 363 10.62 27.97 25.69
C THR A 363 10.49 29.19 24.77
N LEU A 364 9.72 30.20 25.17
CA LEU A 364 9.65 31.48 24.47
C LEU A 364 11.01 32.15 24.30
N ASP A 365 11.95 31.99 25.24
CA ASP A 365 13.30 32.56 25.13
C ASP A 365 14.15 31.88 24.06
N VAL A 366 13.91 30.58 23.82
CA VAL A 366 14.50 29.87 22.68
C VAL A 366 13.90 30.43 21.40
N ILE A 367 12.57 30.56 21.32
CA ILE A 367 11.88 31.09 20.14
C ILE A 367 12.33 32.52 19.83
N ASP A 368 12.41 33.41 20.82
CA ASP A 368 12.78 34.82 20.64
C ASP A 368 14.15 34.98 19.98
N ARG A 369 15.11 34.11 20.33
CA ARG A 369 16.45 34.08 19.73
C ARG A 369 16.44 33.64 18.26
N LEU A 370 15.50 32.76 17.89
CA LEU A 370 15.36 32.26 16.52
C LEU A 370 14.65 33.27 15.59
N LEU A 371 13.85 34.19 16.14
CA LEU A 371 13.05 35.13 15.34
C LEU A 371 13.88 35.99 14.37
N TYR A 372 15.12 36.35 14.74
CA TYR A 372 16.00 37.12 13.86
C TYR A 372 16.34 36.37 12.57
N GLU A 373 16.47 35.03 12.65
CA GLU A 373 16.81 34.17 11.51
C GLU A 373 15.57 33.72 10.73
N ASP A 374 14.42 33.67 11.39
CA ASP A 374 13.25 32.92 10.90
C ASP A 374 12.08 33.82 10.46
N ILE A 375 12.08 35.10 10.83
CA ILE A 375 11.08 36.07 10.35
C ILE A 375 11.52 36.66 9.00
N PRO A 376 10.67 36.64 7.96
CA PRO A 376 11.04 37.20 6.64
C PRO A 376 11.26 38.72 6.66
N GLY A 377 12.40 39.16 6.11
CA GLY A 377 12.71 40.59 6.00
C GLY A 377 13.03 41.23 7.35
N ASP A 378 12.54 42.45 7.57
CA ASP A 378 12.89 43.24 8.75
C ASP A 378 11.76 43.23 9.79
N ILE A 379 12.09 42.92 11.05
CA ILE A 379 11.14 43.10 12.17
C ILE A 379 10.99 44.60 12.45
N ILE A 380 9.81 45.14 12.16
CA ILE A 380 9.47 46.55 12.35
C ILE A 380 9.02 46.83 13.79
N LYS A 381 8.36 45.85 14.42
CA LYS A 381 7.82 45.98 15.78
C LYS A 381 7.82 44.63 16.46
N LYS A 382 8.37 44.55 17.67
CA LYS A 382 8.31 43.38 18.56
C LYS A 382 7.79 43.81 19.93
N LYS A 383 6.81 43.09 20.48
CA LYS A 383 6.22 43.37 21.81
C LYS A 383 6.00 42.07 22.57
N ALA A 384 6.29 42.08 23.87
CA ALA A 384 5.88 40.99 24.76
C ALA A 384 4.36 41.03 24.98
N LEU A 385 3.76 39.84 25.07
CA LEU A 385 2.37 39.61 25.44
C LEU A 385 2.36 38.94 26.82
N THR A 386 1.48 39.37 27.71
CA THR A 386 1.40 38.86 29.10
C THR A 386 0.03 38.28 29.47
N THR A 387 -1.00 38.52 28.66
CA THR A 387 -2.38 38.09 28.94
C THR A 387 -3.03 37.56 27.66
N PRO A 388 -3.76 36.43 27.71
CA PRO A 388 -3.90 35.51 28.85
C PRO A 388 -2.65 34.65 29.10
N TYR A 389 -1.70 34.61 28.17
CA TYR A 389 -0.47 33.84 28.26
C TYR A 389 0.75 34.69 27.91
N PRO A 390 1.94 34.31 28.40
CA PRO A 390 3.18 34.88 27.90
C PRO A 390 3.32 34.61 26.39
N GLY A 391 3.83 35.60 25.66
CA GLY A 391 3.98 35.50 24.22
C GLY A 391 4.73 36.67 23.58
N ILE A 392 4.80 36.67 22.25
CA ILE A 392 5.51 37.65 21.44
C ILE A 392 4.60 38.08 20.27
N SER A 393 4.43 39.39 20.10
CA SER A 393 3.74 40.01 18.97
C SER A 393 4.76 40.67 18.04
N ILE A 394 4.72 40.35 16.75
CA ILE A 394 5.70 40.79 15.76
C ILE A 394 4.97 41.39 14.57
N VAL A 395 5.43 42.54 14.08
CA VAL A 395 5.12 43.05 12.74
C VAL A 395 6.43 43.12 11.98
N ASN A 396 6.51 42.48 10.83
CA ASN A 396 7.67 42.52 9.94
C ASN A 396 7.28 43.03 8.54
N LYS A 397 8.30 43.49 7.82
CA LYS A 397 8.21 43.91 6.43
C LYS A 397 9.13 43.03 5.59
N THR A 398 8.57 42.31 4.63
CA THR A 398 9.35 41.43 3.74
C THR A 398 10.24 42.26 2.81
N LYS A 399 11.21 41.62 2.15
CA LYS A 399 12.06 42.27 1.14
C LYS A 399 11.27 42.85 -0.05
N LYS A 400 10.05 42.38 -0.28
CA LYS A 400 9.11 42.89 -1.30
C LYS A 400 8.28 44.09 -0.82
N GLY A 401 8.42 44.47 0.44
CA GLY A 401 7.67 45.57 1.04
C GLY A 401 6.27 45.21 1.54
N GLU A 402 5.96 43.92 1.64
CA GLU A 402 4.70 43.41 2.19
C GLU A 402 4.82 43.27 3.70
N PHE A 403 3.70 43.39 4.42
CA PHE A 403 3.69 43.26 5.88
C PHE A 403 3.12 41.93 6.33
N GLN A 404 3.65 41.40 7.43
CA GLN A 404 3.09 40.25 8.11
C GLN A 404 2.99 40.55 9.62
N LYS A 405 2.05 39.88 10.29
CA LYS A 405 1.79 39.99 11.71
C LYS A 405 1.80 38.60 12.34
N TYR A 406 2.54 38.45 13.42
CA TYR A 406 2.63 37.22 14.20
C TYR A 406 2.21 37.44 15.64
N HIS A 407 1.42 36.51 16.20
CA HIS A 407 1.33 36.30 17.65
C HIS A 407 1.85 34.88 17.97
N ILE A 408 2.80 34.79 18.89
CA ILE A 408 3.34 33.52 19.40
C ILE A 408 3.01 33.43 20.89
N TYR A 409 2.29 32.41 21.32
CA TYR A 409 1.94 32.18 22.73
C TYR A 409 2.54 30.87 23.24
N GLN A 410 2.91 30.86 24.51
CA GLN A 410 3.26 29.64 25.24
C GLN A 410 2.23 29.38 26.33
N THR A 411 1.52 28.25 26.20
CA THR A 411 0.57 27.77 27.19
C THR A 411 1.15 26.57 27.96
N PRO A 412 0.48 26.08 29.04
CA PRO A 412 0.86 24.82 29.69
C PRO A 412 0.90 23.59 28.77
N LEU A 413 0.09 23.56 27.71
CA LEU A 413 -0.05 22.37 26.84
C LEU A 413 0.62 22.55 25.47
N GLU A 414 0.59 23.74 24.88
CA GLU A 414 1.02 23.98 23.49
C GLU A 414 1.71 25.34 23.27
N ILE A 415 2.51 25.42 22.21
CA ILE A 415 2.96 26.67 21.56
C ILE A 415 1.98 27.01 20.44
N ILE A 416 1.51 28.25 20.38
CA ILE A 416 0.56 28.72 19.36
C ILE A 416 1.23 29.81 18.54
N ILE A 417 1.32 29.64 17.22
CA ILE A 417 1.87 30.61 16.27
C ILE A 417 0.75 30.99 15.30
N ILE A 418 0.32 32.24 15.36
CA ILE A 418 -0.69 32.81 14.46
C ILE A 418 0.04 33.77 13.52
N LYS A 419 -0.04 33.54 12.19
CA LYS A 419 0.58 34.39 11.17
C LYS A 419 -0.50 34.94 10.25
N PHE A 420 -0.57 36.26 10.11
CA PHE A 420 -1.39 36.96 9.14
C PHE A 420 -0.48 37.66 8.11
N ALA A 421 -0.66 37.34 6.84
CA ALA A 421 0.16 37.85 5.75
C ALA A 421 -0.72 38.33 4.59
N GLY A 422 -0.26 39.35 3.86
CA GLY A 422 -0.98 39.90 2.73
C GLY A 422 -0.16 40.94 1.98
N ARG A 423 -0.64 41.30 0.78
CA ARG A 423 0.06 42.22 -0.12
C ARG A 423 0.09 43.64 0.44
N SER A 424 1.16 44.36 0.09
CA SER A 424 1.33 45.79 0.40
C SER A 424 1.06 46.08 1.89
N ASP A 425 0.26 47.11 2.21
CA ASP A 425 -0.09 47.52 3.57
C ASP A 425 -1.40 46.90 4.10
N PHE A 426 -1.96 45.90 3.41
CA PHE A 426 -3.24 45.27 3.77
C PHE A 426 -3.24 44.76 5.22
N VAL A 427 -2.17 44.08 5.65
CA VAL A 427 -2.04 43.56 7.01
C VAL A 427 -2.09 44.68 8.05
N LEU A 428 -1.42 45.81 7.81
CA LEU A 428 -1.42 46.93 8.76
C LEU A 428 -2.81 47.55 8.93
N LYS A 429 -3.63 47.53 7.87
CA LYS A 429 -5.00 48.06 7.88
C LYS A 429 -6.00 47.14 8.56
N HIS A 430 -5.76 45.82 8.53
CA HIS A 430 -6.74 44.83 8.95
C HIS A 430 -6.31 43.96 10.15
N GLU A 431 -5.05 44.03 10.61
CA GLU A 431 -4.57 43.19 11.73
C GLU A 431 -5.43 43.34 13.00
N GLY A 432 -5.91 44.55 13.29
CA GLY A 432 -6.71 44.82 14.49
C GLY A 432 -8.03 44.03 14.52
N ALA A 433 -8.68 43.83 13.37
CA ALA A 433 -9.95 43.11 13.30
C ALA A 433 -9.81 41.61 13.62
N ILE A 434 -8.64 41.04 13.34
CA ILE A 434 -8.30 39.64 13.61
C ILE A 434 -7.72 39.50 15.03
N PHE A 435 -6.62 40.17 15.33
CA PHE A 435 -5.88 39.94 16.58
C PHE A 435 -6.57 40.50 17.83
N ASN A 436 -7.41 41.55 17.72
CA ASN A 436 -8.18 42.02 18.87
C ASN A 436 -9.39 41.13 19.19
N SER A 437 -9.79 40.26 18.26
CA SER A 437 -10.86 39.29 18.46
C SER A 437 -10.38 37.95 19.03
N LEU A 438 -9.05 37.77 19.13
CA LEU A 438 -8.45 36.53 19.60
C LEU A 438 -8.84 36.26 21.06
N ALA A 439 -9.51 35.14 21.29
CA ALA A 439 -9.77 34.60 22.61
C ALA A 439 -9.13 33.21 22.73
N LEU A 440 -8.36 33.03 23.79
CA LEU A 440 -7.74 31.76 24.17
C LEU A 440 -8.36 31.30 25.49
N LYS A 441 -8.65 30.00 25.60
CA LYS A 441 -9.11 29.39 26.85
C LYS A 441 -8.06 29.59 27.94
N THR A 442 -8.47 29.89 29.16
CA THR A 442 -7.59 30.05 30.33
C THR A 442 -7.62 28.81 31.23
N PRO A 443 -6.58 28.55 32.05
CA PRO A 443 -6.57 27.40 32.96
C PRO A 443 -7.78 27.40 33.89
N ALA A 444 -8.38 26.23 34.10
CA ALA A 444 -9.54 26.03 34.94
C ALA A 444 -9.39 24.73 35.73
N ASP A 445 -9.79 24.74 37.00
CA ASP A 445 -9.61 23.59 37.91
C ASP A 445 -10.83 22.65 37.91
N ASN A 446 -11.82 22.91 37.07
CA ASN A 446 -13.01 22.07 36.99
C ASN A 446 -12.76 20.82 36.13
N MET A 447 -13.51 19.76 36.44
CA MET A 447 -13.60 18.55 35.63
C MET A 447 -14.96 18.51 34.95
N GLN A 448 -14.99 18.13 33.67
CA GLN A 448 -16.21 17.95 32.91
C GLN A 448 -16.30 16.52 32.35
N THR A 449 -17.45 16.15 31.78
CA THR A 449 -17.55 14.91 30.99
C THR A 449 -17.21 15.23 29.55
N PHE A 450 -16.07 14.74 29.07
CA PHE A 450 -15.75 14.74 27.65
C PHE A 450 -16.50 13.59 26.97
N THR A 451 -17.14 13.86 25.84
CA THR A 451 -17.78 12.85 25.00
C THR A 451 -17.20 12.94 23.61
N ALA A 452 -16.65 11.82 23.12
CA ALA A 452 -16.07 11.75 21.79
C ALA A 452 -17.14 11.91 20.70
N PRO A 453 -16.76 12.33 19.48
CA PRO A 453 -17.67 12.39 18.34
C PRO A 453 -18.47 11.09 18.14
N GLN A 454 -19.68 11.25 17.61
CA GLN A 454 -20.68 10.16 17.45
C GLN A 454 -21.05 9.42 18.74
N GLN A 455 -20.76 10.02 19.91
CA GLN A 455 -20.92 9.42 21.22
C GLN A 455 -20.18 8.09 21.35
N LYS A 456 -18.97 7.94 20.76
CA LYS A 456 -18.22 6.67 20.79
C LYS A 456 -17.81 6.26 22.21
N PHE A 457 -17.29 7.21 22.99
CA PHE A 457 -16.90 7.00 24.38
C PHE A 457 -17.03 8.30 25.17
N GLN A 458 -16.97 8.20 26.50
CA GLN A 458 -16.89 9.35 27.38
C GLN A 458 -15.94 9.11 28.55
N VAL A 459 -15.39 10.21 29.08
CA VAL A 459 -14.47 10.20 30.23
C VAL A 459 -14.58 11.52 31.00
N ARG A 460 -14.38 11.50 32.32
CA ARG A 460 -14.22 12.74 33.09
C ARG A 460 -12.84 13.31 32.82
N PHE A 461 -12.79 14.53 32.27
CA PHE A 461 -11.56 15.17 31.81
C PHE A 461 -11.48 16.62 32.31
N PRO A 462 -10.29 17.22 32.45
CA PRO A 462 -10.16 18.64 32.78
C PRO A 462 -10.97 19.54 31.83
N GLU A 463 -11.53 20.62 32.37
CA GLU A 463 -12.17 21.63 31.53
C GLU A 463 -11.15 22.31 30.62
N TYR A 464 -9.94 22.54 31.12
CA TYR A 464 -8.83 23.06 30.33
C TYR A 464 -8.12 21.93 29.56
N TYR A 465 -8.48 21.78 28.28
CA TYR A 465 -7.91 20.77 27.39
C TYR A 465 -7.73 21.29 25.96
N ILE A 466 -6.86 20.62 25.22
CA ILE A 466 -6.71 20.73 23.76
C ILE A 466 -6.96 19.36 23.13
N SER A 467 -7.30 19.34 21.84
CA SER A 467 -7.41 18.08 21.11
C SER A 467 -6.80 18.14 19.72
N SER A 468 -6.51 16.97 19.17
CA SER A 468 -6.01 16.76 17.82
C SER A 468 -6.85 15.68 17.11
N ASN A 469 -7.26 15.98 15.89
CA ASN A 469 -7.91 15.08 14.92
C ASN A 469 -9.26 14.47 15.39
N LEU A 470 -10.00 15.13 16.29
CA LEU A 470 -11.23 14.54 16.86
C LEU A 470 -12.30 14.19 15.82
N HIS A 471 -12.47 15.05 14.81
CA HIS A 471 -13.56 14.98 13.83
C HIS A 471 -13.17 14.34 12.50
N ASN A 472 -12.01 13.67 12.44
CA ASN A 472 -11.54 12.98 11.25
C ASN A 472 -11.13 11.54 11.61
N PHE A 473 -11.00 10.71 10.59
CA PHE A 473 -10.44 9.36 10.74
C PHE A 473 -8.94 9.42 11.07
N GLY A 474 -8.47 8.49 11.90
CA GLY A 474 -7.06 8.32 12.27
C GLY A 474 -6.80 8.45 13.77
N LYS A 475 -5.52 8.65 14.11
CA LYS A 475 -5.07 8.85 15.49
C LYS A 475 -5.68 10.12 16.07
N LYS A 476 -6.23 10.04 17.28
CA LYS A 476 -6.81 11.17 18.02
C LYS A 476 -6.11 11.33 19.36
N LEU A 477 -5.97 12.57 19.79
CA LEU A 477 -5.32 12.91 21.05
C LEU A 477 -6.14 14.00 21.75
N ILE A 478 -6.36 13.83 23.05
CA ILE A 478 -6.79 14.91 23.95
C ILE A 478 -5.77 15.06 25.06
N GLU A 479 -5.43 16.31 25.40
CA GLU A 479 -4.47 16.66 26.43
C GLU A 479 -5.13 17.66 27.40
N GLY A 480 -5.00 17.43 28.70
CA GLY A 480 -5.62 18.25 29.73
C GLY A 480 -4.64 18.59 30.84
N TYR A 481 -4.84 19.75 31.47
CA TYR A 481 -4.02 20.21 32.58
C TYR A 481 -4.89 20.74 33.73
N LYS A 482 -4.60 20.30 34.96
CA LYS A 482 -5.26 20.72 36.20
C LYS A 482 -4.33 20.48 37.38
N ASP A 483 -4.14 21.44 38.28
CA ASP A 483 -3.39 21.30 39.54
C ASP A 483 -1.99 20.64 39.42
N ASP A 484 -1.17 21.07 38.45
CA ASP A 484 0.13 20.45 38.11
C ASP A 484 0.08 18.98 37.64
N ALA A 485 -1.12 18.45 37.41
CA ALA A 485 -1.35 17.16 36.79
C ALA A 485 -1.64 17.30 35.29
N TYR A 486 -1.06 16.38 34.52
CA TYR A 486 -1.25 16.27 33.08
C TYR A 486 -2.04 15.00 32.77
N TYR A 487 -3.06 15.16 31.93
CA TYR A 487 -3.97 14.10 31.53
C TYR A 487 -3.87 13.96 30.02
N PHE A 488 -3.82 12.74 29.51
CA PHE A 488 -3.96 12.52 28.07
C PHE A 488 -4.79 11.27 27.79
N LEU A 489 -5.44 11.28 26.63
CA LEU A 489 -6.10 10.11 26.06
C LEU A 489 -5.82 10.08 24.56
N GLU A 490 -5.31 8.95 24.11
CA GLU A 490 -5.09 8.66 22.69
C GLU A 490 -6.03 7.56 22.23
N GLU A 491 -6.63 7.76 21.05
CA GLU A 491 -7.32 6.73 20.29
C GLU A 491 -6.51 6.47 19.01
N VAL A 492 -5.99 5.27 18.85
CA VAL A 492 -5.26 4.82 17.66
C VAL A 492 -6.10 3.78 16.94
N VAL A 493 -6.14 3.82 15.61
CA VAL A 493 -6.89 2.86 14.80
C VAL A 493 -5.93 2.04 13.94
N LEU A 494 -6.16 0.72 13.88
CA LEU A 494 -5.52 -0.19 12.94
C LEU A 494 -6.59 -1.15 12.41
N ASN A 495 -6.89 -1.04 11.11
CA ASN A 495 -7.82 -1.94 10.43
C ASN A 495 -7.07 -3.07 9.70
N ASP A 496 -6.51 -4.00 10.48
CA ASP A 496 -5.82 -5.17 9.94
C ASP A 496 -6.81 -6.33 9.76
N LEU A 497 -7.12 -6.62 8.50
CA LEU A 497 -8.00 -7.71 8.11
C LEU A 497 -7.25 -9.04 7.92
N SER A 498 -5.91 -9.02 7.93
CA SER A 498 -5.05 -10.17 7.66
C SER A 498 -4.54 -10.86 8.93
N TYR A 499 -4.45 -10.12 10.04
CA TYR A 499 -3.92 -10.60 11.31
C TYR A 499 -4.71 -10.05 12.50
N ILE A 500 -5.13 -10.94 13.40
CA ILE A 500 -5.74 -10.59 14.69
C ILE A 500 -4.79 -11.01 15.81
N GLU A 501 -4.44 -10.05 16.66
CA GLU A 501 -3.57 -10.28 17.81
C GLU A 501 -4.40 -10.51 19.08
N GLU A 502 -3.81 -11.21 20.05
CA GLU A 502 -4.37 -11.39 21.38
C GLU A 502 -4.51 -10.05 22.14
N ASP A 503 -5.72 -9.73 22.59
CA ASP A 503 -6.01 -8.44 23.23
C ASP A 503 -5.25 -8.24 24.55
N SER A 504 -5.03 -9.32 25.34
CA SER A 504 -4.26 -9.24 26.60
C SER A 504 -2.79 -8.91 26.35
N PHE A 505 -2.22 -9.45 25.27
CA PHE A 505 -0.85 -9.15 24.89
C PHE A 505 -0.75 -7.67 24.49
N GLU A 506 -1.59 -7.22 23.55
CA GLU A 506 -1.57 -5.83 23.06
C GLU A 506 -1.76 -4.83 24.20
N ALA A 507 -2.80 -5.02 25.03
CA ALA A 507 -3.10 -4.12 26.15
C ALA A 507 -1.90 -3.91 27.09
N LYS A 508 -1.08 -4.94 27.31
CA LYS A 508 0.13 -4.86 28.12
C LYS A 508 1.34 -4.33 27.33
N TYR A 509 1.51 -4.79 26.09
CA TYR A 509 2.73 -4.53 25.32
C TYR A 509 2.87 -3.06 24.90
N PHE A 510 1.76 -2.34 24.69
CA PHE A 510 1.82 -0.88 24.48
C PHE A 510 2.49 -0.14 25.64
N HIS A 511 2.28 -0.58 26.89
CA HIS A 511 2.94 0.03 28.05
C HIS A 511 4.45 -0.26 28.02
N HIS A 512 4.84 -1.49 27.68
CA HIS A 512 6.23 -1.87 27.54
C HIS A 512 6.95 -1.01 26.48
N ALA A 513 6.34 -0.89 25.29
CA ALA A 513 6.88 -0.08 24.19
C ALA A 513 6.97 1.40 24.57
N LEU A 514 5.94 1.97 25.18
CA LEU A 514 5.93 3.39 25.56
C LEU A 514 6.94 3.70 26.68
N TYR A 515 7.08 2.84 27.69
CA TYR A 515 8.12 3.02 28.71
C TYR A 515 9.52 2.88 28.11
N LYS A 516 9.74 1.95 27.16
CA LYS A 516 11.01 1.85 26.44
C LYS A 516 11.33 3.15 25.70
N ASN A 517 10.36 3.73 24.98
CA ASN A 517 10.54 5.02 24.29
C ASN A 517 10.94 6.15 25.23
N TYR A 518 10.42 6.16 26.45
CA TYR A 518 10.75 7.16 27.46
C TYR A 518 11.93 6.78 28.37
N LYS A 519 12.65 5.69 28.06
CA LYS A 519 13.76 5.14 28.88
C LYS A 519 13.35 4.90 30.35
N LEU A 520 12.08 4.55 30.56
CA LEU A 520 11.49 4.22 31.85
C LEU A 520 11.38 2.71 32.02
N LYS A 521 11.27 2.26 33.28
CA LYS A 521 10.93 0.88 33.64
C LYS A 521 9.58 0.85 34.31
N GLU A 522 8.74 -0.12 33.92
CA GLU A 522 7.48 -0.39 34.62
C GLU A 522 7.78 -0.74 36.09
N ALA A 523 7.21 0.04 37.02
CA ALA A 523 7.37 -0.21 38.45
C ALA A 523 6.34 -1.23 38.96
N LYS A 524 5.09 -1.14 38.50
CA LYS A 524 4.02 -2.09 38.82
C LYS A 524 2.92 -2.02 37.76
N GLY A 525 2.36 -3.16 37.39
CA GLY A 525 1.22 -3.26 36.48
C GLY A 525 0.33 -4.47 36.76
N GLY A 526 -0.85 -4.49 36.14
CA GLY A 526 -1.77 -5.63 36.22
C GLY A 526 -3.07 -5.42 35.46
N PHE A 527 -3.67 -6.54 35.05
CA PHE A 527 -4.97 -6.53 34.37
C PHE A 527 -6.12 -6.14 35.31
N LYS A 528 -7.11 -5.45 34.76
CA LYS A 528 -8.35 -5.05 35.44
C LYS A 528 -9.55 -5.80 34.88
N ALA A 529 -10.53 -6.05 35.74
CA ALA A 529 -11.80 -6.64 35.33
C ALA A 529 -12.62 -5.65 34.49
N GLY A 530 -13.33 -6.18 33.51
CA GLY A 530 -14.17 -5.43 32.57
C GLY A 530 -14.50 -6.29 31.35
N ASP A 531 -15.36 -5.77 30.47
CA ASP A 531 -15.76 -6.48 29.26
C ASP A 531 -14.60 -6.65 28.27
N TYR A 532 -13.68 -5.68 28.24
CA TYR A 532 -12.49 -5.68 27.38
C TYR A 532 -11.21 -5.88 28.19
N LYS A 533 -10.19 -6.48 27.56
CA LYS A 533 -8.86 -6.62 28.18
C LYS A 533 -8.28 -5.23 28.46
N THR A 534 -8.06 -4.98 29.74
CA THR A 534 -7.60 -3.69 30.26
C THR A 534 -6.36 -3.90 31.11
N TYR A 535 -5.28 -3.18 30.81
CA TYR A 535 -4.04 -3.21 31.59
C TYR A 535 -3.79 -1.82 32.19
N GLU A 536 -3.44 -1.77 33.47
CA GLU A 536 -3.02 -0.53 34.13
C GLU A 536 -1.61 -0.73 34.71
N SER A 537 -0.72 0.24 34.50
CA SER A 537 0.60 0.25 35.13
C SER A 537 1.09 1.65 35.41
N TYR A 538 2.22 1.76 36.11
CA TYR A 538 2.92 3.04 36.26
C TYR A 538 4.44 2.88 36.25
N ALA A 539 5.11 3.97 35.90
CA ALA A 539 6.53 4.18 36.07
C ALA A 539 6.79 5.44 36.92
N ILE A 540 7.92 5.47 37.61
CA ILE A 540 8.36 6.63 38.40
C ILE A 540 9.08 7.59 37.44
N LEU A 541 8.62 8.85 37.35
CA LEU A 541 9.27 9.87 36.53
C LEU A 541 10.37 10.59 37.30
N ASP A 542 10.04 11.01 38.53
CA ASP A 542 10.98 11.69 39.42
C ASP A 542 10.87 11.09 40.82
N PRO A 543 11.91 10.37 41.29
CA PRO A 543 11.95 9.81 42.62
C PRO A 543 11.85 10.84 43.74
N ASN A 544 12.27 12.09 43.52
CA ASN A 544 12.31 13.13 44.55
C ASN A 544 10.93 13.75 44.79
N THR A 545 10.17 13.98 43.73
CA THR A 545 8.79 14.52 43.82
C THR A 545 7.73 13.43 43.90
N ASN A 546 8.11 12.16 43.73
CA ASN A 546 7.20 11.01 43.62
C ASN A 546 6.16 11.18 42.50
N LYS A 547 6.48 11.97 41.47
CA LYS A 547 5.65 12.14 40.28
C LYS A 547 5.75 10.88 39.43
N LYS A 548 4.60 10.34 39.01
CA LYS A 548 4.49 9.07 38.29
C LYS A 548 3.78 9.27 36.96
N LEU A 549 4.16 8.48 35.97
CA LEU A 549 3.37 8.28 34.75
C LEU A 549 2.51 7.04 34.95
N HIS A 550 1.20 7.23 35.06
CA HIS A 550 0.22 6.16 35.10
C HIS A 550 -0.37 5.96 33.70
N LEU A 551 -0.48 4.71 33.28
CA LEU A 551 -1.04 4.32 32.00
C LEU A 551 -2.20 3.33 32.19
N LYS A 552 -3.18 3.43 31.31
CA LYS A 552 -4.28 2.48 31.16
C LYS A 552 -4.57 2.24 29.69
N THR A 553 -4.44 1.00 29.24
CA THR A 553 -4.79 0.62 27.86
C THR A 553 -6.04 -0.24 27.83
N ILE A 554 -6.89 0.01 26.82
CA ILE A 554 -8.06 -0.80 26.48
C ILE A 554 -8.02 -1.12 24.99
N VAL A 555 -8.19 -2.39 24.64
CA VAL A 555 -8.26 -2.88 23.25
C VAL A 555 -9.71 -3.21 22.91
N LYS A 556 -10.25 -2.60 21.84
CA LYS A 556 -11.63 -2.85 21.38
C LYS A 556 -11.69 -2.67 19.87
N ASP A 557 -12.24 -3.63 19.13
CA ASP A 557 -12.34 -3.59 17.66
C ASP A 557 -11.01 -3.22 16.96
N GLY A 558 -11.02 -2.32 15.98
CA GLY A 558 -9.80 -1.75 15.38
C GLY A 558 -9.20 -0.61 16.18
N SER A 559 -9.79 -0.24 17.32
CA SER A 559 -9.42 0.92 18.12
C SER A 559 -8.65 0.55 19.38
N TYR A 560 -7.60 1.31 19.66
CA TYR A 560 -6.75 1.17 20.82
C TYR A 560 -6.81 2.46 21.63
N TYR A 561 -7.11 2.35 22.92
CA TYR A 561 -7.26 3.51 23.80
C TYR A 561 -6.17 3.49 24.85
N LEU A 562 -5.34 4.53 24.89
CA LEU A 562 -4.38 4.76 25.96
C LEU A 562 -4.79 5.99 26.75
N LEU A 563 -5.04 5.81 28.04
CA LEU A 563 -5.23 6.90 28.99
C LEU A 563 -3.94 7.06 29.81
N GLY A 564 -3.47 8.29 29.92
CA GLY A 564 -2.32 8.63 30.72
C GLY A 564 -2.60 9.73 31.74
N TYR A 565 -1.97 9.59 32.91
CA TYR A 565 -2.00 10.59 33.97
C TYR A 565 -0.61 10.77 34.56
N VAL A 566 -0.15 12.02 34.60
CA VAL A 566 1.10 12.40 35.24
C VAL A 566 0.79 13.33 36.41
N GLY A 567 1.10 12.89 37.63
CA GLY A 567 0.84 13.67 38.84
C GLY A 567 1.14 12.89 40.11
N VAL A 568 0.86 13.51 41.25
CA VAL A 568 1.06 12.91 42.59
C VAL A 568 -0.24 12.44 43.25
N ASN A 569 -1.40 12.96 42.79
CA ASN A 569 -2.69 12.62 43.37
C ASN A 569 -3.26 11.32 42.79
N GLU A 570 -3.23 10.24 43.58
CA GLU A 570 -3.75 8.92 43.18
C GLU A 570 -5.28 8.88 43.11
N ALA A 571 -5.99 9.75 43.82
CA ALA A 571 -7.45 9.82 43.80
C ALA A 571 -7.96 10.40 42.47
N ASP A 572 -7.33 11.48 41.98
CA ASP A 572 -7.65 12.10 40.69
C ASP A 572 -7.41 11.11 39.54
N LYS A 573 -6.25 10.46 39.54
CA LYS A 573 -5.95 9.38 38.59
C LYS A 573 -7.00 8.28 38.63
N SER A 574 -7.38 7.83 39.82
CA SER A 574 -8.34 6.73 39.97
C SER A 574 -9.74 7.13 39.51
N ALA A 575 -10.16 8.37 39.76
CA ALA A 575 -11.41 8.92 39.26
C ALA A 575 -11.41 9.03 37.73
N TYR A 576 -10.31 9.52 37.14
CA TYR A 576 -10.12 9.60 35.69
C TYR A 576 -10.23 8.22 35.04
N PHE A 577 -9.42 7.25 35.45
CA PHE A 577 -9.38 5.90 34.86
C PHE A 577 -10.69 5.12 35.01
N LYS A 578 -11.42 5.31 36.11
CA LYS A 578 -12.73 4.66 36.33
C LYS A 578 -13.86 5.32 35.56
N SER A 579 -13.71 6.59 35.17
CA SER A 579 -14.76 7.33 34.47
C SER A 579 -14.87 7.02 32.98
N PHE A 580 -13.85 6.38 32.39
CA PHE A 580 -13.86 6.00 30.99
C PHE A 580 -14.88 4.89 30.74
N LYS A 581 -15.80 5.12 29.81
CA LYS A 581 -16.74 4.10 29.35
C LYS A 581 -17.05 4.26 27.86
N PHE A 582 -17.32 3.13 27.22
CA PHE A 582 -17.85 3.08 25.87
C PHE A 582 -19.35 3.37 25.89
N ASN A 583 -19.80 4.11 24.89
CA ASN A 583 -21.20 4.40 24.66
C ASN A 583 -21.61 3.69 23.35
N LYS A 584 -22.91 3.67 23.04
CA LYS A 584 -23.38 3.18 21.74
C LYS A 584 -23.12 4.25 20.69
N THR A 585 -22.27 3.97 19.70
CA THR A 585 -22.02 4.91 18.59
C THR A 585 -23.32 5.20 17.83
N THR A 586 -23.65 6.47 17.69
CA THR A 586 -24.86 6.93 16.99
C THR A 586 -24.50 7.77 15.78
N TYR A 587 -25.03 7.39 14.62
CA TYR A 587 -24.89 8.16 13.38
C TYR A 587 -26.24 8.77 12.96
N LYS A 588 -26.18 9.89 12.24
CA LYS A 588 -27.34 10.59 11.67
C LYS A 588 -27.09 10.87 10.19
N ASN A 589 -28.15 11.13 9.42
CA ASN A 589 -28.09 11.62 8.03
C ASN A 589 -27.45 10.64 7.03
N PHE A 590 -27.87 9.37 7.02
CA PHE A 590 -27.45 8.44 5.96
C PHE A 590 -27.97 8.88 4.60
N GLU A 591 -27.08 8.98 3.62
CA GLU A 591 -27.41 9.34 2.24
C GLU A 591 -27.20 8.17 1.30
N LYS A 592 -28.00 8.11 0.23
CA LYS A 592 -27.81 7.10 -0.81
C LYS A 592 -26.66 7.54 -1.71
N VAL A 593 -25.52 6.86 -1.60
CA VAL A 593 -24.34 7.07 -2.43
C VAL A 593 -24.29 6.05 -3.56
N THR A 594 -23.90 6.53 -4.73
CA THR A 594 -23.65 5.70 -5.92
C THR A 594 -22.16 5.72 -6.24
N ASP A 595 -21.50 4.58 -6.07
CA ASP A 595 -20.09 4.43 -6.43
C ASP A 595 -19.98 4.04 -7.91
N THR A 596 -19.61 5.00 -8.75
CA THR A 596 -19.48 4.80 -10.20
C THR A 596 -18.18 4.11 -10.61
N THR A 597 -17.22 3.94 -9.69
CA THR A 597 -15.94 3.29 -9.95
C THR A 597 -16.05 1.78 -9.77
N LEU A 598 -16.76 1.35 -8.73
CA LEU A 598 -17.01 -0.05 -8.40
C LEU A 598 -18.41 -0.52 -8.83
N HIS A 599 -19.31 0.38 -9.24
CA HIS A 599 -20.66 0.07 -9.74
C HIS A 599 -21.58 -0.55 -8.68
N PHE A 600 -21.74 0.12 -7.55
CA PHE A 600 -22.73 -0.25 -6.54
C PHE A 600 -23.44 0.99 -5.98
N THR A 601 -24.53 0.76 -5.26
CA THR A 601 -25.21 1.79 -4.46
C THR A 601 -25.30 1.35 -3.01
N VAL A 602 -25.23 2.29 -2.08
CA VAL A 602 -25.25 2.05 -0.64
C VAL A 602 -25.86 3.24 0.10
N LYS A 603 -26.40 3.04 1.29
CA LYS A 603 -26.70 4.10 2.26
C LYS A 603 -25.53 4.26 3.21
N THR A 604 -24.93 5.44 3.26
CA THR A 604 -23.73 5.67 4.06
C THR A 604 -23.67 7.12 4.54
N ILE A 605 -22.95 7.33 5.63
CA ILE A 605 -22.47 8.64 6.10
C ILE A 605 -20.97 8.84 5.83
N GLY A 606 -20.27 7.75 5.51
CA GLY A 606 -18.85 7.75 5.19
C GLY A 606 -18.63 8.21 3.75
N LYS A 607 -17.51 8.90 3.51
CA LYS A 607 -17.12 9.37 2.18
C LYS A 607 -16.22 8.32 1.53
N ALA A 608 -16.47 8.03 0.25
CA ALA A 608 -15.48 7.32 -0.57
C ALA A 608 -14.27 8.23 -0.78
N PRO A 609 -13.03 7.73 -0.73
CA PRO A 609 -11.87 8.49 -1.17
C PRO A 609 -12.05 8.83 -2.65
N LEU A 610 -11.63 10.03 -3.04
CA LEU A 610 -11.54 10.34 -4.46
C LEU A 610 -10.56 9.36 -5.13
N PRO A 611 -10.80 8.96 -6.39
CA PRO A 611 -9.90 8.06 -7.10
C PRO A 611 -8.46 8.58 -7.05
N ASN A 612 -7.54 7.76 -6.55
CA ASN A 612 -6.12 8.11 -6.55
C ASN A 612 -5.55 7.91 -7.97
N PRO A 613 -5.03 8.97 -8.64
CA PRO A 613 -4.40 8.82 -9.95
C PRO A 613 -3.16 7.89 -9.95
N TYR A 614 -2.53 7.68 -8.79
CA TYR A 614 -1.30 6.88 -8.69
C TYR A 614 -1.54 5.38 -8.46
N ASN A 615 -2.65 4.98 -7.82
CA ASN A 615 -2.92 3.56 -7.49
C ASN A 615 -3.55 2.75 -8.63
N TYR A 616 -4.01 3.38 -9.71
CA TYR A 616 -4.61 2.65 -10.84
C TYR A 616 -3.57 1.88 -11.68
N ASN A 617 -2.28 2.14 -11.48
CA ASN A 617 -1.17 1.52 -12.23
C ASN A 617 -0.67 0.18 -11.66
N TYR A 618 -1.11 -0.27 -10.48
CA TYR A 618 -0.59 -1.51 -9.91
C TYR A 618 -1.16 -2.78 -10.57
N ASN A 619 -2.33 -2.70 -11.20
CA ASN A 619 -2.99 -3.87 -11.81
C ASN A 619 -3.34 -3.71 -13.31
N GLY A 620 -2.96 -2.60 -13.95
CA GLY A 620 -3.37 -2.32 -15.33
C GLY A 620 -2.31 -1.58 -16.12
N ASN A 621 -1.42 -2.32 -16.79
CA ASN A 621 -0.84 -1.79 -18.03
C ASN A 621 -2.01 -1.37 -18.93
N GLY A 622 -1.93 -0.23 -19.62
CA GLY A 622 -2.97 0.29 -20.52
C GLY A 622 -3.35 -0.59 -21.73
N ASN A 623 -3.06 -1.89 -21.68
CA ASN A 623 -3.40 -2.94 -22.63
C ASN A 623 -4.35 -4.01 -22.03
N THR A 624 -4.88 -3.87 -20.81
CA THR A 624 -5.79 -4.86 -20.21
C THR A 624 -7.00 -5.09 -21.13
N LYS A 625 -7.15 -6.31 -21.63
CA LYS A 625 -8.20 -6.63 -22.60
C LYS A 625 -9.56 -6.70 -21.90
N ALA A 626 -10.64 -6.40 -22.63
CA ALA A 626 -11.99 -6.37 -22.07
C ALA A 626 -12.38 -7.68 -21.36
N TYR A 627 -11.86 -8.82 -21.83
CA TYR A 627 -12.14 -10.13 -21.26
C TYR A 627 -11.32 -10.48 -20.01
N GLU A 628 -10.27 -9.73 -19.68
CA GLU A 628 -9.36 -10.05 -18.58
C GLU A 628 -9.99 -9.79 -17.21
N GLN A 629 -9.42 -10.40 -16.17
CA GLN A 629 -9.83 -10.14 -14.79
C GLN A 629 -9.35 -8.75 -14.35
N THR A 630 -10.20 -7.99 -13.66
CA THR A 630 -9.80 -6.74 -13.00
C THR A 630 -10.24 -6.74 -11.54
N VAL A 631 -9.37 -6.23 -10.67
CA VAL A 631 -9.66 -6.07 -9.23
C VAL A 631 -9.49 -4.59 -8.89
N ASN A 632 -10.59 -3.99 -8.43
CA ASN A 632 -10.62 -2.62 -7.93
C ASN A 632 -11.01 -2.63 -6.45
N GLU A 633 -10.47 -1.72 -5.65
CA GLU A 633 -10.79 -1.61 -4.22
C GLU A 633 -11.05 -0.15 -3.84
N THR A 634 -11.91 0.06 -2.85
CA THR A 634 -12.11 1.34 -2.16
C THR A 634 -12.36 1.10 -0.67
N VAL A 635 -12.30 2.17 0.11
CA VAL A 635 -12.48 2.14 1.56
C VAL A 635 -13.44 3.26 1.97
N TYR A 636 -14.42 2.98 2.83
CA TYR A 636 -15.28 4.01 3.42
C TYR A 636 -14.95 4.15 4.91
N THR A 637 -14.70 5.38 5.36
CA THR A 637 -14.35 5.68 6.76
C THR A 637 -15.33 6.65 7.41
N THR A 638 -15.31 6.67 8.74
CA THR A 638 -16.05 7.63 9.57
C THR A 638 -15.11 8.36 10.53
N ASP A 639 -15.56 9.52 11.04
CA ASP A 639 -14.87 10.25 12.11
C ASP A 639 -14.80 9.48 13.44
N ALA A 640 -15.58 8.40 13.60
CA ALA A 640 -15.49 7.49 14.74
C ALA A 640 -14.51 6.32 14.52
N ASN A 641 -13.60 6.40 13.54
CA ASN A 641 -12.57 5.39 13.24
C ASN A 641 -13.13 4.03 12.80
N GLU A 642 -14.34 3.98 12.25
CA GLU A 642 -14.84 2.77 11.59
C GLU A 642 -14.50 2.77 10.11
N GLN A 643 -14.18 1.59 9.56
CA GLN A 643 -13.72 1.43 8.18
C GLN A 643 -14.33 0.20 7.51
N ILE A 644 -14.83 0.36 6.29
CA ILE A 644 -15.33 -0.72 5.44
C ILE A 644 -14.48 -0.78 4.18
N THR A 645 -13.81 -1.90 3.94
CA THR A 645 -13.08 -2.16 2.69
C THR A 645 -14.00 -2.89 1.71
N ILE A 646 -14.06 -2.42 0.46
CA ILE A 646 -14.87 -3.01 -0.61
C ILE A 646 -13.98 -3.29 -1.80
N SER A 647 -13.88 -4.54 -2.21
CA SER A 647 -13.25 -4.93 -3.47
C SER A 647 -14.30 -5.39 -4.47
N ARG A 648 -14.05 -5.12 -5.76
CA ARG A 648 -14.79 -5.66 -6.90
C ARG A 648 -13.83 -6.39 -7.81
N THR A 649 -14.03 -7.69 -7.93
CA THR A 649 -13.38 -8.54 -8.91
C THR A 649 -14.33 -8.74 -10.09
N LYS A 650 -14.01 -8.18 -11.26
CA LYS A 650 -14.60 -8.62 -12.53
C LYS A 650 -13.80 -9.83 -12.98
N PHE A 651 -14.40 -11.01 -13.00
CA PHE A 651 -13.69 -12.23 -13.40
C PHE A 651 -13.32 -12.19 -14.89
N HIS A 652 -12.33 -13.01 -15.25
CA HIS A 652 -12.05 -13.29 -16.66
C HIS A 652 -13.31 -13.83 -17.35
N ASP A 653 -13.53 -13.49 -18.62
CA ASP A 653 -14.77 -13.87 -19.32
C ASP A 653 -14.93 -15.38 -19.45
N LEU A 654 -13.83 -16.15 -19.47
CA LEU A 654 -13.83 -17.62 -19.42
C LEU A 654 -13.89 -18.24 -18.01
N GLN A 655 -13.86 -17.45 -16.93
CA GLN A 655 -13.93 -17.97 -15.57
C GLN A 655 -15.18 -18.81 -15.35
N MET A 656 -14.98 -20.04 -14.89
CA MET A 656 -16.04 -20.96 -14.49
C MET A 656 -15.83 -21.44 -13.05
N PHE A 657 -16.93 -21.55 -12.32
CA PHE A 657 -17.02 -22.30 -11.06
C PHE A 657 -18.03 -23.44 -11.24
N HIS A 658 -17.81 -24.56 -10.55
CA HIS A 658 -18.72 -25.71 -10.67
C HIS A 658 -20.14 -25.38 -10.18
N ASN A 659 -20.22 -24.59 -9.12
CA ASN A 659 -21.42 -24.01 -8.54
C ASN A 659 -21.01 -22.87 -7.58
N VAL A 660 -22.00 -22.14 -7.07
CA VAL A 660 -21.74 -21.02 -6.16
C VAL A 660 -21.08 -21.48 -4.84
N ASP A 661 -21.42 -22.67 -4.33
CA ASP A 661 -20.85 -23.20 -3.09
C ASP A 661 -19.34 -23.47 -3.21
N SER A 662 -18.88 -23.89 -4.41
CA SER A 662 -17.46 -24.07 -4.70
C SER A 662 -16.69 -22.75 -4.66
N LEU A 663 -17.31 -21.65 -5.11
CA LEU A 663 -16.74 -20.31 -4.98
C LEU A 663 -16.65 -19.91 -3.51
N TRP A 664 -17.73 -20.05 -2.73
CA TRP A 664 -17.75 -19.71 -1.30
C TRP A 664 -16.72 -20.50 -0.49
N LYS A 665 -16.60 -21.80 -0.76
CA LYS A 665 -15.57 -22.64 -0.13
C LYS A 665 -14.17 -22.14 -0.46
N ASN A 666 -13.88 -21.79 -1.72
CA ASN A 666 -12.58 -21.26 -2.10
C ASN A 666 -12.28 -19.93 -1.38
N LEU A 667 -13.25 -19.03 -1.25
CA LEU A 667 -13.07 -17.76 -0.54
C LEU A 667 -12.80 -17.98 0.96
N GLU A 668 -13.49 -18.92 1.61
CA GLU A 668 -13.23 -19.25 3.02
C GLU A 668 -11.89 -19.96 3.22
N GLN A 669 -11.49 -20.86 2.30
CA GLN A 669 -10.22 -21.56 2.39
C GLN A 669 -9.03 -20.60 2.34
N LYS A 670 -9.09 -19.59 1.47
CA LYS A 670 -8.07 -18.53 1.36
C LYS A 670 -7.76 -17.80 2.67
N ILE A 671 -8.67 -17.79 3.64
CA ILE A 671 -8.45 -17.14 4.95
C ILE A 671 -7.41 -17.88 5.78
N ASN A 672 -7.37 -19.21 5.68
CA ASN A 672 -6.51 -20.09 6.48
C ASN A 672 -5.52 -20.89 5.60
N GLU A 673 -5.32 -20.47 4.34
CA GLU A 673 -4.44 -21.17 3.41
C GLU A 673 -2.97 -20.96 3.77
N ASN A 674 -2.25 -22.06 4.00
CA ASN A 674 -0.80 -22.06 4.17
C ASN A 674 -0.14 -22.65 2.91
N SER A 675 0.84 -21.95 2.35
CA SER A 675 1.68 -22.42 1.23
C SER A 675 3.15 -22.41 1.63
N ALA A 676 4.00 -22.98 0.78
CA ALA A 676 5.46 -22.98 0.99
C ALA A 676 6.06 -21.55 1.05
N TYR A 677 5.36 -20.55 0.52
CA TYR A 677 5.79 -19.14 0.49
C TYR A 677 4.99 -18.25 1.43
N TYR A 678 3.82 -18.71 1.91
CA TYR A 678 2.91 -17.95 2.76
C TYR A 678 2.43 -18.82 3.92
N ASN A 679 2.99 -18.62 5.10
CA ASN A 679 2.49 -19.23 6.32
C ASN A 679 1.68 -18.18 7.09
N THR A 680 0.37 -18.36 7.18
CA THR A 680 -0.53 -17.45 7.92
C THR A 680 -0.22 -17.41 9.41
N GLY A 681 0.52 -18.40 9.93
CA GLY A 681 1.01 -18.46 11.32
C GLY A 681 -0.08 -18.67 12.38
N LYS A 682 -1.35 -18.34 12.07
CA LYS A 682 -2.54 -18.52 12.91
C LYS A 682 -3.74 -18.92 12.07
N THR A 683 -4.49 -19.92 12.54
CA THR A 683 -5.75 -20.36 11.93
C THR A 683 -6.93 -19.63 12.57
N PHE A 684 -7.75 -18.95 11.77
CA PHE A 684 -8.97 -18.27 12.23
C PHE A 684 -10.16 -19.22 12.36
N ASN A 685 -11.02 -18.94 13.33
CA ASN A 685 -12.32 -19.58 13.49
C ASN A 685 -13.34 -18.90 12.57
N ILE A 686 -13.87 -19.63 11.58
CA ILE A 686 -14.88 -19.09 10.64
C ILE A 686 -16.29 -19.52 11.09
N GLY A 687 -17.16 -18.55 11.33
CA GLY A 687 -18.52 -18.74 11.86
C GLY A 687 -19.58 -17.84 11.21
N ASN A 688 -20.79 -17.85 11.76
CA ASN A 688 -21.91 -16.98 11.37
C ASN A 688 -22.24 -16.97 9.86
N ARG A 689 -22.17 -18.14 9.22
CA ARG A 689 -22.41 -18.29 7.78
C ARG A 689 -23.88 -18.07 7.45
N SER A 690 -24.15 -17.26 6.43
CA SER A 690 -25.48 -17.15 5.83
C SER A 690 -25.36 -16.91 4.33
N THR A 691 -26.16 -17.64 3.54
CA THR A 691 -26.25 -17.45 2.10
C THR A 691 -27.66 -17.04 1.71
N SER A 692 -27.77 -16.24 0.66
CA SER A 692 -29.05 -15.90 0.06
C SER A 692 -28.92 -15.72 -1.45
N LYS A 693 -30.03 -15.87 -2.17
CA LYS A 693 -30.12 -15.63 -3.62
C LYS A 693 -31.33 -14.77 -3.91
N THR A 694 -31.12 -13.69 -4.65
CA THR A 694 -32.19 -12.83 -5.18
C THR A 694 -31.93 -12.63 -6.67
N GLU A 695 -32.83 -13.09 -7.53
CA GLU A 695 -32.66 -13.07 -8.99
C GLU A 695 -31.33 -13.71 -9.44
N SER A 696 -30.45 -12.97 -10.12
CA SER A 696 -29.10 -13.40 -10.52
C SER A 696 -27.99 -13.04 -9.52
N THR A 697 -28.35 -12.52 -8.35
CA THR A 697 -27.41 -12.12 -7.30
C THR A 697 -27.34 -13.16 -6.18
N TYR A 698 -26.13 -13.62 -5.88
CA TYR A 698 -25.83 -14.56 -4.80
C TYR A 698 -25.04 -13.85 -3.71
N THR A 699 -25.47 -13.98 -2.45
CA THR A 699 -24.78 -13.38 -1.30
C THR A 699 -24.30 -14.48 -0.36
N HIS A 700 -23.09 -14.31 0.19
CA HIS A 700 -22.52 -15.13 1.25
C HIS A 700 -21.91 -14.25 2.33
N LYS A 701 -22.39 -14.35 3.56
CA LYS A 701 -21.86 -13.63 4.72
C LYS A 701 -21.26 -14.62 5.70
N PHE A 702 -20.17 -14.25 6.34
CA PHE A 702 -19.57 -15.01 7.43
C PHE A 702 -18.69 -14.08 8.28
N THR A 703 -18.25 -14.56 9.44
CA THR A 703 -17.24 -13.89 10.27
C THR A 703 -16.03 -14.78 10.47
N TYR A 704 -14.85 -14.19 10.66
CA TYR A 704 -13.69 -14.92 11.14
C TYR A 704 -13.01 -14.20 12.31
N SER A 705 -12.50 -14.96 13.29
CA SER A 705 -11.93 -14.41 14.53
C SER A 705 -10.83 -15.29 15.12
N ASP A 706 -10.04 -14.71 16.03
CA ASP A 706 -9.13 -15.42 16.93
C ASP A 706 -9.81 -15.55 18.30
N SER A 707 -9.76 -16.73 18.93
CA SER A 707 -10.38 -16.98 20.24
C SER A 707 -9.81 -16.15 21.39
N ALA A 708 -8.61 -15.59 21.22
CA ALA A 708 -7.92 -14.77 22.21
C ALA A 708 -8.18 -13.26 22.03
N SER A 709 -9.09 -12.88 21.12
CA SER A 709 -9.46 -11.49 20.86
C SER A 709 -10.98 -11.30 20.81
N ALA A 710 -11.45 -10.14 21.25
CA ALA A 710 -12.82 -9.68 21.05
C ALA A 710 -13.06 -9.18 19.60
N LYS A 711 -12.00 -9.04 18.79
CA LYS A 711 -12.08 -8.59 17.40
C LYS A 711 -12.53 -9.74 16.49
N GLN A 712 -13.36 -9.41 15.51
CA GLN A 712 -13.74 -10.32 14.44
C GLN A 712 -13.86 -9.55 13.13
N VAL A 713 -13.57 -10.20 12.00
CA VAL A 713 -13.81 -9.61 10.69
C VAL A 713 -15.16 -10.08 10.18
N LEU A 714 -16.02 -9.13 9.80
CA LEU A 714 -17.28 -9.36 9.13
C LEU A 714 -17.09 -9.31 7.61
N VAL A 715 -17.47 -10.39 6.92
CA VAL A 715 -17.36 -10.51 5.46
C VAL A 715 -18.73 -10.60 4.81
N LYS A 716 -18.96 -9.84 3.74
CA LYS A 716 -20.11 -10.02 2.83
C LYS A 716 -19.60 -10.11 1.40
N ASN A 717 -19.78 -11.28 0.80
CA ASN A 717 -19.54 -11.53 -0.61
C ASN A 717 -20.85 -11.42 -1.39
N VAL A 718 -20.83 -10.74 -2.53
CA VAL A 718 -21.97 -10.60 -3.44
C VAL A 718 -21.51 -10.90 -4.86
N LEU A 719 -21.94 -12.02 -5.41
CA LEU A 719 -21.72 -12.40 -6.80
C LEU A 719 -22.94 -11.97 -7.64
N LYS A 720 -22.71 -11.16 -8.67
CA LYS A 720 -23.71 -10.82 -9.69
C LYS A 720 -23.09 -11.04 -11.07
N GLU A 721 -23.65 -11.98 -11.82
CA GLU A 721 -23.10 -12.43 -13.11
C GLU A 721 -21.61 -12.81 -13.05
N GLY A 722 -20.73 -12.06 -13.72
CA GLY A 722 -19.27 -12.26 -13.73
C GLY A 722 -18.51 -11.39 -12.73
N VAL A 723 -19.20 -10.73 -11.80
CA VAL A 723 -18.60 -9.77 -10.87
C VAL A 723 -18.82 -10.20 -9.43
N LEU A 724 -17.73 -10.30 -8.66
CA LEU A 724 -17.73 -10.56 -7.23
C LEU A 724 -17.37 -9.29 -6.48
N TYR A 725 -18.25 -8.87 -5.58
CA TYR A 725 -17.98 -7.86 -4.57
C TYR A 725 -17.64 -8.53 -3.24
N GLU A 726 -16.61 -8.05 -2.56
CA GLU A 726 -16.27 -8.47 -1.19
C GLU A 726 -16.20 -7.24 -0.30
N LEU A 727 -17.01 -7.22 0.77
CA LEU A 727 -16.96 -6.23 1.83
C LEU A 727 -16.30 -6.87 3.05
N LYS A 728 -15.31 -6.20 3.63
CA LYS A 728 -14.63 -6.60 4.86
C LYS A 728 -14.59 -5.45 5.87
N THR A 729 -14.84 -5.76 7.14
CA THR A 729 -14.82 -4.78 8.23
C THR A 729 -14.44 -5.45 9.53
N LEU A 730 -13.53 -4.86 10.28
CA LEU A 730 -13.23 -5.27 11.64
C LEU A 730 -14.33 -4.77 12.57
N VAL A 731 -14.97 -5.70 13.29
CA VAL A 731 -16.06 -5.40 14.23
C VAL A 731 -15.78 -6.01 15.59
N ASP A 732 -16.52 -5.55 16.59
CA ASP A 732 -16.46 -6.09 17.95
C ASP A 732 -17.42 -7.27 18.11
N SER A 733 -16.92 -8.38 18.66
CA SER A 733 -17.74 -9.56 18.99
C SER A 733 -18.60 -9.37 20.24
N ILE A 734 -18.27 -8.41 21.10
CA ILE A 734 -19.00 -8.11 22.34
C ILE A 734 -20.16 -7.16 22.06
N SER A 735 -19.87 -5.96 21.52
CA SER A 735 -20.90 -4.94 21.25
C SER A 735 -21.59 -5.08 19.87
N GLY A 736 -21.04 -5.88 18.97
CA GLY A 736 -21.56 -6.06 17.60
C GLY A 736 -21.21 -4.91 16.65
N PRO A 737 -21.63 -5.00 15.38
CA PRO A 737 -21.42 -3.95 14.38
C PRO A 737 -22.23 -2.68 14.71
N SER A 738 -21.69 -1.51 14.37
CA SER A 738 -22.37 -0.23 14.52
C SER A 738 -23.53 -0.04 13.54
N THR A 739 -24.28 1.06 13.70
CA THR A 739 -25.30 1.47 12.72
C THR A 739 -24.70 1.85 11.37
N PHE A 740 -23.45 2.34 11.32
CA PHE A 740 -22.74 2.60 10.07
C PHE A 740 -22.48 1.29 9.31
N VAL A 741 -21.90 0.29 9.99
CA VAL A 741 -21.57 -1.00 9.36
C VAL A 741 -22.84 -1.73 8.95
N THR A 742 -23.85 -1.80 9.82
CA THR A 742 -25.11 -2.52 9.53
C THR A 742 -25.85 -1.90 8.35
N GLU A 743 -26.09 -0.58 8.34
CA GLU A 743 -26.78 0.08 7.23
C GLU A 743 -26.01 -0.03 5.92
N PHE A 744 -24.68 0.10 5.96
CA PHE A 744 -23.86 -0.08 4.76
C PHE A 744 -23.98 -1.50 4.20
N TYR A 745 -23.83 -2.52 5.06
CA TYR A 745 -23.91 -3.94 4.66
C TYR A 745 -25.31 -4.34 4.19
N GLU A 746 -26.37 -3.78 4.77
CA GLU A 746 -27.76 -4.10 4.41
C GLU A 746 -28.21 -3.41 3.13
N SER A 747 -27.85 -2.14 2.94
CA SER A 747 -28.24 -1.36 1.77
C SER A 747 -27.36 -1.60 0.53
N PHE A 748 -26.20 -2.26 0.67
CA PHE A 748 -25.29 -2.53 -0.44
C PHE A 748 -25.97 -3.31 -1.57
N THR A 749 -26.06 -2.66 -2.73
CA THR A 749 -26.73 -3.18 -3.93
C THR A 749 -25.83 -2.99 -5.15
N PRO A 750 -25.35 -4.07 -5.78
CA PRO A 750 -24.61 -3.99 -7.05
C PRO A 750 -25.47 -3.36 -8.16
N GLN A 751 -24.90 -2.44 -8.93
CA GLN A 751 -25.58 -1.87 -10.08
C GLN A 751 -25.79 -2.92 -11.17
N ASP A 752 -26.79 -2.70 -12.02
CA ASP A 752 -26.96 -3.52 -13.23
C ASP A 752 -25.97 -3.03 -14.28
N THR A 753 -24.98 -3.87 -14.60
CA THR A 753 -23.90 -3.53 -15.52
C THR A 753 -23.46 -4.76 -16.31
N LEU A 754 -23.15 -4.58 -17.61
CA LEU A 754 -22.65 -5.63 -18.50
C LEU A 754 -21.13 -5.83 -18.35
N LEU A 755 -20.61 -5.83 -17.12
CA LEU A 755 -19.15 -5.81 -16.89
C LEU A 755 -18.48 -7.18 -17.01
N GLY A 756 -19.20 -8.29 -16.84
CA GLY A 756 -18.58 -9.62 -16.88
C GLY A 756 -19.57 -10.74 -17.15
N GLN A 757 -19.07 -11.80 -17.79
CA GLN A 757 -19.85 -12.98 -18.14
C GLN A 757 -20.12 -13.87 -16.92
N ASN A 758 -21.35 -14.35 -16.77
CA ASN A 758 -21.79 -15.19 -15.65
C ASN A 758 -20.81 -16.33 -15.32
N ALA A 759 -20.20 -16.29 -14.13
CA ALA A 759 -19.15 -17.24 -13.75
C ALA A 759 -19.69 -18.66 -13.42
N LEU A 760 -21.01 -18.85 -13.40
CA LEU A 760 -21.68 -20.13 -13.13
C LEU A 760 -22.26 -20.78 -14.40
N LYS A 761 -22.21 -20.10 -15.55
CA LYS A 761 -22.65 -20.66 -16.84
C LYS A 761 -21.59 -21.56 -17.45
N ASP A 762 -22.03 -22.50 -18.28
CA ASP A 762 -21.13 -23.33 -19.09
C ASP A 762 -20.54 -22.48 -20.22
N LYS A 763 -19.21 -22.30 -20.19
CA LYS A 763 -18.46 -21.52 -21.17
C LYS A 763 -17.56 -22.38 -22.04
N THR A 764 -17.68 -23.71 -21.97
CA THR A 764 -16.90 -24.60 -22.83
C THR A 764 -17.17 -24.37 -24.33
N PRO A 765 -18.40 -24.04 -24.81
CA PRO A 765 -18.61 -23.76 -26.23
C PRO A 765 -17.82 -22.54 -26.69
N LEU A 766 -17.84 -21.46 -25.90
CA LEU A 766 -17.08 -20.23 -26.17
C LEU A 766 -15.58 -20.50 -26.18
N PHE A 767 -15.09 -21.28 -25.22
CA PHE A 767 -13.68 -21.68 -25.17
C PHE A 767 -13.26 -22.43 -26.46
N PHE A 768 -14.05 -23.40 -26.91
CA PHE A 768 -13.72 -24.16 -28.12
C PHE A 768 -13.83 -23.32 -29.40
N GLU A 769 -14.77 -22.40 -29.48
CA GLU A 769 -14.86 -21.43 -30.58
C GLU A 769 -13.63 -20.53 -30.64
N ALA A 770 -13.26 -19.94 -29.50
CA ALA A 770 -12.10 -19.07 -29.36
C ALA A 770 -10.78 -19.80 -29.66
N LEU A 771 -10.65 -21.06 -29.21
CA LEU A 771 -9.49 -21.90 -29.52
C LEU A 771 -9.37 -22.13 -31.03
N ARG A 772 -10.48 -22.47 -31.71
CA ARG A 772 -10.49 -22.68 -33.17
C ARG A 772 -10.21 -21.39 -33.96
N ALA A 773 -10.59 -20.25 -33.41
CA ALA A 773 -10.32 -18.93 -33.99
C ALA A 773 -8.90 -18.41 -33.70
N ASN A 774 -8.09 -19.16 -32.94
CA ASN A 774 -6.77 -18.72 -32.45
C ASN A 774 -6.84 -17.40 -31.67
N ASP A 775 -7.91 -17.21 -30.90
CA ASP A 775 -8.13 -16.02 -30.11
C ASP A 775 -7.20 -16.01 -28.88
N SER A 776 -6.54 -14.88 -28.65
CA SER A 776 -5.68 -14.67 -27.49
C SER A 776 -6.37 -14.87 -26.13
N ILE A 777 -7.71 -14.85 -26.05
CA ILE A 777 -8.47 -15.11 -24.81
C ILE A 777 -8.21 -16.49 -24.21
N VAL A 778 -7.80 -17.49 -25.02
CA VAL A 778 -7.57 -18.86 -24.52
C VAL A 778 -6.11 -19.15 -24.15
N LEU A 779 -5.15 -18.32 -24.61
CA LEU A 779 -3.71 -18.62 -24.47
C LEU A 779 -3.26 -18.66 -23.02
N GLU A 780 -3.86 -17.84 -22.15
CA GLU A 780 -3.47 -17.67 -20.76
C GLU A 780 -4.60 -17.97 -19.76
N ALA A 781 -5.76 -18.48 -20.22
CA ALA A 781 -6.95 -18.63 -19.38
C ALA A 781 -7.67 -19.99 -19.52
N TYR A 782 -7.03 -20.97 -20.15
CA TYR A 782 -7.59 -22.31 -20.37
C TYR A 782 -7.87 -23.08 -19.07
N ASP A 783 -7.11 -22.80 -18.00
CA ASP A 783 -7.24 -23.40 -16.66
C ASP A 783 -8.45 -22.84 -15.87
N LEU A 784 -9.00 -21.70 -16.29
CA LEU A 784 -10.17 -21.08 -15.69
C LEU A 784 -11.48 -21.79 -16.08
N VAL A 785 -11.48 -22.56 -17.17
CA VAL A 785 -12.62 -23.34 -17.68
C VAL A 785 -12.76 -24.65 -16.91
N LYS A 786 -13.99 -25.03 -16.56
CA LYS A 786 -14.26 -26.24 -15.77
C LYS A 786 -15.05 -27.26 -16.59
N PHE A 787 -14.35 -28.21 -17.19
CA PHE A 787 -14.94 -29.28 -17.98
C PHE A 787 -15.71 -30.29 -17.11
N LYS A 788 -16.75 -30.87 -17.70
CA LYS A 788 -17.58 -31.94 -17.13
C LYS A 788 -17.67 -33.10 -18.12
N LYS A 789 -18.18 -34.23 -17.64
CA LYS A 789 -18.29 -35.47 -18.42
C LYS A 789 -19.00 -35.30 -19.78
N HIS A 790 -19.97 -34.39 -19.93
CA HIS A 790 -20.63 -34.17 -21.22
C HIS A 790 -19.72 -33.54 -22.28
N ASN A 791 -18.63 -32.88 -21.89
CA ASN A 791 -17.68 -32.24 -22.78
C ASN A 791 -16.68 -33.21 -23.44
N SER A 792 -16.68 -34.50 -23.06
CA SER A 792 -15.70 -35.48 -23.55
C SER A 792 -15.66 -35.59 -25.08
N LYS A 793 -16.83 -35.53 -25.75
CA LYS A 793 -16.89 -35.59 -27.22
C LYS A 793 -16.22 -34.39 -27.89
N ASP A 794 -16.43 -33.19 -27.37
CA ASP A 794 -15.84 -31.97 -27.90
C ASP A 794 -14.32 -31.93 -27.66
N LEU A 795 -13.88 -32.36 -26.47
CA LEU A 795 -12.45 -32.51 -26.15
C LEU A 795 -11.76 -33.48 -27.12
N ILE A 796 -12.35 -34.65 -27.36
CA ILE A 796 -11.83 -35.61 -28.34
C ILE A 796 -11.78 -34.99 -29.74
N SER A 797 -12.86 -34.32 -30.15
CA SER A 797 -12.92 -33.70 -31.47
C SER A 797 -11.78 -32.68 -31.66
N VAL A 798 -11.57 -31.80 -30.69
CA VAL A 798 -10.49 -30.80 -30.73
C VAL A 798 -9.12 -31.47 -30.73
N LEU A 799 -8.87 -32.42 -29.81
CA LEU A 799 -7.59 -33.12 -29.72
C LEU A 799 -7.24 -33.90 -31.01
N LYS A 800 -8.25 -34.36 -31.77
CA LYS A 800 -8.05 -35.05 -33.05
C LYS A 800 -7.86 -34.12 -34.24
N THR A 801 -8.53 -32.98 -34.26
CA THR A 801 -8.73 -32.20 -35.50
C THR A 801 -8.09 -30.82 -35.49
N PHE A 802 -7.77 -30.26 -34.32
CA PHE A 802 -7.23 -28.92 -34.20
C PHE A 802 -5.69 -28.94 -34.24
N PRO A 803 -5.04 -28.19 -35.15
CA PRO A 803 -3.58 -28.09 -35.20
C PRO A 803 -3.10 -27.12 -34.11
N PHE A 804 -2.50 -27.66 -33.04
CA PHE A 804 -1.92 -26.84 -31.97
C PHE A 804 -0.54 -26.31 -32.36
N ASP A 805 -0.38 -24.98 -32.30
CA ASP A 805 0.93 -24.33 -32.48
C ASP A 805 1.85 -24.56 -31.26
N LYS A 806 3.15 -24.29 -31.42
CA LYS A 806 4.16 -24.51 -30.35
C LYS A 806 3.84 -23.78 -29.04
N ASN A 807 3.24 -22.59 -29.12
CA ASN A 807 2.82 -21.80 -27.96
C ASN A 807 1.49 -22.28 -27.33
N GLN A 808 0.78 -23.21 -27.96
CA GLN A 808 -0.50 -23.77 -27.49
C GLN A 808 -0.37 -25.20 -26.94
N LEU A 809 0.83 -25.79 -26.94
CA LEU A 809 1.05 -27.15 -26.44
C LEU A 809 0.62 -27.31 -24.98
N ASN A 810 0.76 -26.27 -24.16
CA ASN A 810 0.26 -26.28 -22.79
C ASN A 810 -1.27 -26.39 -22.71
N ILE A 811 -1.99 -25.80 -23.66
CA ILE A 811 -3.45 -25.96 -23.78
C ILE A 811 -3.78 -27.41 -24.11
N LYS A 812 -3.10 -27.99 -25.12
CA LYS A 812 -3.27 -29.39 -25.51
C LYS A 812 -3.05 -30.34 -24.32
N SER A 813 -1.94 -30.17 -23.61
CA SER A 813 -1.63 -30.88 -22.37
C SER A 813 -2.76 -30.78 -21.33
N HIS A 814 -3.23 -29.56 -21.07
CA HIS A 814 -4.31 -29.34 -20.12
C HIS A 814 -5.61 -30.04 -20.53
N LEU A 815 -6.01 -29.97 -21.80
CA LEU A 815 -7.24 -30.61 -22.30
C LEU A 815 -7.19 -32.14 -22.17
N VAL A 816 -6.01 -32.73 -22.39
CA VAL A 816 -5.77 -34.17 -22.18
C VAL A 816 -5.94 -34.53 -20.70
N GLU A 817 -5.30 -33.79 -19.79
CA GLU A 817 -5.43 -34.01 -18.35
C GLU A 817 -6.89 -33.89 -17.89
N GLN A 818 -7.62 -32.88 -18.38
CA GLN A 818 -9.04 -32.71 -18.07
C GLN A 818 -9.88 -33.87 -18.60
N LEU A 819 -9.63 -34.36 -19.82
CA LEU A 819 -10.35 -35.51 -20.38
C LEU A 819 -10.16 -36.78 -19.53
N ILE A 820 -8.93 -37.04 -19.09
CA ILE A 820 -8.61 -38.16 -18.18
C ILE A 820 -9.35 -37.97 -16.85
N LYS A 821 -9.30 -36.76 -16.27
CA LYS A 821 -9.91 -36.45 -14.98
C LYS A 821 -11.43 -36.62 -14.98
N ILE A 822 -12.12 -36.18 -16.04
CA ILE A 822 -13.60 -36.14 -16.07
C ILE A 822 -14.23 -37.45 -16.56
N ASP A 823 -13.58 -38.21 -17.45
CA ASP A 823 -14.20 -39.41 -18.03
C ASP A 823 -13.20 -40.44 -18.63
N LEU A 824 -12.11 -40.78 -17.93
CA LEU A 824 -11.14 -41.79 -18.40
C LEU A 824 -11.79 -43.10 -18.86
N LYS A 825 -12.78 -43.64 -18.12
CA LYS A 825 -13.38 -44.95 -18.40
C LYS A 825 -13.95 -45.06 -19.81
N ASN A 826 -14.62 -44.01 -20.29
CA ASN A 826 -15.28 -44.04 -21.60
C ASN A 826 -14.36 -43.61 -22.74
N ASN A 827 -13.20 -43.02 -22.43
CA ASN A 827 -12.30 -42.44 -23.42
C ASN A 827 -10.92 -43.12 -23.41
N LEU A 828 -10.77 -44.26 -22.73
CA LEU A 828 -9.50 -44.96 -22.58
C LEU A 828 -8.89 -45.34 -23.94
N ASP A 829 -9.67 -45.97 -24.83
CA ASP A 829 -9.23 -46.35 -26.17
C ASP A 829 -8.69 -45.14 -26.97
N PHE A 830 -9.33 -43.98 -26.80
CA PHE A 830 -8.86 -42.74 -27.42
C PHE A 830 -7.57 -42.22 -26.79
N ILE A 831 -7.45 -42.24 -25.46
CA ILE A 831 -6.23 -41.80 -24.75
C ILE A 831 -5.04 -42.70 -25.12
N GLU A 832 -5.24 -44.02 -25.18
CA GLU A 832 -4.21 -44.95 -25.62
C GLU A 832 -3.79 -44.70 -27.08
N GLN A 833 -4.75 -44.51 -27.98
CA GLN A 833 -4.43 -44.20 -29.38
C GLN A 833 -3.73 -42.84 -29.51
N LEU A 834 -4.20 -41.81 -28.80
CA LEU A 834 -3.60 -40.47 -28.82
C LEU A 834 -2.15 -40.51 -28.33
N TYR A 835 -1.85 -41.34 -27.32
CA TYR A 835 -0.49 -41.54 -26.84
C TYR A 835 0.43 -42.09 -27.93
N LEU A 836 -0.02 -43.12 -28.65
CA LEU A 836 0.72 -43.76 -29.75
C LEU A 836 0.89 -42.81 -30.94
N ASP A 837 -0.16 -42.04 -31.27
CA ASP A 837 -0.14 -41.06 -32.36
C ASP A 837 0.76 -39.86 -32.04
N SER A 838 1.09 -39.63 -30.76
CA SER A 838 1.88 -38.48 -30.28
C SER A 838 3.39 -38.78 -30.16
N TYR A 839 3.94 -39.76 -30.90
CA TYR A 839 5.37 -40.10 -30.88
C TYR A 839 6.30 -38.88 -31.07
N SER A 840 5.93 -37.94 -31.94
CA SER A 840 6.71 -36.71 -32.20
C SER A 840 6.40 -35.56 -31.23
N ASP A 841 5.54 -35.78 -30.23
CA ASP A 841 5.12 -34.81 -29.22
C ASP A 841 5.23 -35.40 -27.80
N PRO A 842 6.46 -35.49 -27.25
CA PRO A 842 6.70 -36.07 -25.93
C PRO A 842 6.00 -35.32 -24.79
N GLN A 843 5.64 -34.05 -25.00
CA GLN A 843 4.91 -33.26 -24.01
C GLN A 843 3.48 -33.78 -23.84
N THR A 844 2.77 -34.05 -24.94
CA THR A 844 1.43 -34.67 -24.88
C THR A 844 1.49 -36.05 -24.23
N GLN A 845 2.47 -36.87 -24.60
CA GLN A 845 2.67 -38.18 -24.00
C GLN A 845 2.92 -38.08 -22.48
N SER A 846 3.76 -37.14 -22.05
CA SER A 846 4.05 -36.89 -20.62
C SER A 846 2.80 -36.44 -19.86
N SER A 847 1.97 -35.56 -20.43
CA SER A 847 0.70 -35.12 -19.81
C SER A 847 -0.33 -36.26 -19.69
N ILE A 848 -0.35 -37.20 -20.64
CA ILE A 848 -1.18 -38.42 -20.53
C ILE A 848 -0.74 -39.24 -19.31
N LEU A 849 0.58 -39.50 -19.20
CA LEU A 849 1.13 -40.27 -18.08
C LEU A 849 0.89 -39.56 -16.75
N GLU A 850 1.11 -38.25 -16.68
CA GLU A 850 0.85 -37.44 -15.48
C GLU A 850 -0.63 -37.50 -15.08
N GLY A 851 -1.57 -37.27 -16.00
CA GLY A 851 -3.00 -37.38 -15.72
C GLY A 851 -3.44 -38.78 -15.25
N LEU A 852 -2.85 -39.84 -15.79
CA LEU A 852 -3.09 -41.22 -15.33
C LEU A 852 -2.56 -41.45 -13.92
N LEU A 853 -1.35 -40.98 -13.63
CA LEU A 853 -0.71 -41.12 -12.32
C LEU A 853 -1.39 -40.24 -11.24
N ASP A 854 -1.89 -39.05 -11.60
CA ASP A 854 -2.61 -38.16 -10.68
C ASP A 854 -4.04 -38.64 -10.37
N SER A 855 -4.60 -39.53 -11.20
CA SER A 855 -5.92 -40.11 -10.95
C SER A 855 -6.01 -40.96 -9.66
N ASN A 856 -4.86 -41.31 -9.07
CA ASN A 856 -4.73 -42.12 -7.84
C ASN A 856 -5.56 -43.42 -7.88
N LYS A 857 -5.60 -44.09 -9.05
CA LYS A 857 -6.26 -45.38 -9.24
C LYS A 857 -5.26 -46.43 -9.71
N LYS A 858 -5.25 -47.58 -9.05
CA LYS A 858 -4.35 -48.71 -9.40
C LYS A 858 -4.46 -49.14 -10.88
N ALA A 859 -5.67 -49.10 -11.44
CA ALA A 859 -5.89 -49.40 -12.86
C ALA A 859 -5.19 -48.42 -13.80
N SER A 860 -5.23 -47.11 -13.50
CA SER A 860 -4.57 -46.07 -14.30
C SER A 860 -3.05 -46.18 -14.26
N TYR A 861 -2.47 -46.61 -13.14
CA TYR A 861 -1.03 -46.80 -13.01
C TYR A 861 -0.54 -47.96 -13.86
N LYS A 862 -1.34 -49.04 -13.94
CA LYS A 862 -1.08 -50.13 -14.86
C LYS A 862 -1.13 -49.66 -16.31
N ILE A 863 -2.15 -48.89 -16.69
CA ILE A 863 -2.25 -48.31 -18.03
C ILE A 863 -1.03 -47.44 -18.35
N ALA A 864 -0.59 -46.60 -17.41
CA ALA A 864 0.61 -45.77 -17.60
C ALA A 864 1.86 -46.62 -17.86
N LEU A 865 2.06 -47.72 -17.11
CA LEU A 865 3.16 -48.67 -17.36
C LEU A 865 3.03 -49.34 -18.73
N ASP A 866 1.84 -49.83 -19.08
CA ASP A 866 1.58 -50.49 -20.37
C ASP A 866 1.85 -49.53 -21.55
N LEU A 867 1.56 -48.22 -21.39
CA LEU A 867 1.88 -47.19 -22.38
C LEU A 867 3.39 -46.90 -22.47
N MET A 868 4.06 -46.74 -21.32
CA MET A 868 5.52 -46.54 -21.26
C MET A 868 6.30 -47.71 -21.86
N GLU A 869 5.78 -48.94 -21.77
CA GLU A 869 6.38 -50.12 -22.39
C GLU A 869 6.28 -50.11 -23.92
N ARG A 870 5.15 -49.61 -24.45
CA ARG A 870 4.95 -49.49 -25.90
C ARG A 870 5.77 -48.38 -26.51
N ASP A 871 5.79 -47.22 -25.88
CA ASP A 871 6.53 -46.05 -26.33
C ASP A 871 6.85 -45.16 -25.14
N LEU A 872 8.10 -44.73 -24.99
CA LEU A 872 8.57 -44.04 -23.79
C LEU A 872 8.94 -42.58 -24.13
N PRO A 873 8.23 -41.58 -23.59
CA PRO A 873 8.51 -40.19 -23.91
C PRO A 873 9.83 -39.74 -23.29
N LEU A 874 10.65 -39.06 -24.09
CA LEU A 874 11.91 -38.43 -23.66
C LEU A 874 11.70 -36.92 -23.61
N GLY A 875 11.82 -36.32 -22.41
CA GLY A 875 11.48 -34.92 -22.18
C GLY A 875 11.33 -34.57 -20.70
N SER A 876 10.51 -33.55 -20.39
CA SER A 876 10.27 -33.09 -19.00
C SER A 876 9.33 -34.03 -18.25
N VAL A 877 9.83 -35.21 -17.89
CA VAL A 877 9.06 -36.30 -17.27
C VAL A 877 9.20 -36.32 -15.74
N SER A 878 9.99 -35.42 -15.15
CA SER A 878 10.32 -35.51 -13.74
C SER A 878 9.14 -35.16 -12.82
N SER A 879 8.26 -34.24 -13.23
CA SER A 879 7.11 -33.76 -12.44
C SER A 879 6.19 -34.89 -11.97
N MET A 880 5.88 -35.84 -12.86
CA MET A 880 4.94 -36.94 -12.59
C MET A 880 5.39 -37.84 -11.42
N PHE A 881 6.70 -37.89 -11.12
CA PHE A 881 7.25 -38.70 -10.05
C PHE A 881 7.37 -37.96 -8.70
N TYR A 882 7.25 -36.63 -8.68
CA TYR A 882 7.45 -35.79 -7.49
C TYR A 882 6.17 -35.35 -6.76
N ASN A 883 4.98 -35.55 -7.33
CA ASN A 883 3.72 -35.24 -6.64
C ASN A 883 3.37 -36.31 -5.58
N TYR A 884 3.22 -35.95 -4.30
CA TYR A 884 3.01 -36.91 -3.18
C TYR A 884 1.84 -36.55 -2.25
N THR A 885 0.81 -35.85 -2.71
CA THR A 885 -0.30 -35.43 -1.84
C THR A 885 -1.04 -36.64 -1.24
N GLY A 886 -0.79 -36.92 0.05
CA GLY A 886 -1.43 -37.98 0.84
C GLY A 886 -0.70 -39.33 0.86
N LYS A 887 -0.90 -40.10 1.94
CA LYS A 887 -0.29 -41.44 2.14
C LYS A 887 -0.72 -42.45 1.06
N ASP A 888 -1.95 -42.33 0.57
CA ASP A 888 -2.51 -43.22 -0.44
C ASP A 888 -1.81 -43.07 -1.79
N SER A 889 -1.41 -41.85 -2.17
CA SER A 889 -0.68 -41.60 -3.41
C SER A 889 0.71 -42.26 -3.42
N LEU A 890 1.44 -42.21 -2.30
CA LEU A 890 2.75 -42.87 -2.18
C LEU A 890 2.63 -44.40 -2.20
N ALA A 891 1.59 -44.97 -1.56
CA ALA A 891 1.30 -46.41 -1.59
C ALA A 891 0.94 -46.89 -3.01
N LEU A 892 0.21 -46.09 -3.77
CA LEU A 892 -0.08 -46.36 -5.17
C LEU A 892 1.19 -46.28 -6.03
N LYS A 893 2.04 -45.26 -5.84
CA LYS A 893 3.32 -45.15 -6.57
C LYS A 893 4.28 -46.30 -6.27
N ALA A 894 4.19 -46.91 -5.09
CA ALA A 894 4.94 -48.12 -4.78
C ALA A 894 4.57 -49.31 -5.70
N SER A 895 3.36 -49.33 -6.28
CA SER A 895 2.95 -50.40 -7.21
C SER A 895 3.55 -50.27 -8.61
N LEU A 896 4.28 -49.19 -8.91
CA LEU A 896 5.04 -49.06 -10.15
C LEU A 896 6.32 -49.92 -10.13
N PHE A 897 6.74 -50.39 -8.95
CA PHE A 897 7.95 -51.19 -8.77
C PHE A 897 7.63 -52.70 -8.71
N PRO A 898 8.44 -53.55 -9.36
CA PRO A 898 9.75 -53.24 -9.95
C PRO A 898 9.74 -52.77 -11.41
N GLU A 899 8.62 -52.83 -12.11
CA GLU A 899 8.51 -52.68 -13.57
C GLU A 899 9.10 -51.34 -14.07
N ILE A 900 8.77 -50.23 -13.41
CA ILE A 900 9.23 -48.88 -13.79
C ILE A 900 10.77 -48.73 -13.75
N LEU A 901 11.50 -49.58 -13.01
CA LEU A 901 12.96 -49.52 -12.93
C LEU A 901 13.65 -49.96 -14.21
N GLU A 902 12.95 -50.59 -15.15
CA GLU A 902 13.52 -50.93 -16.47
C GLU A 902 13.96 -49.67 -17.24
N TYR A 903 13.29 -48.54 -16.97
CA TYR A 903 13.61 -47.24 -17.55
C TYR A 903 14.68 -46.46 -16.78
N SER A 904 15.22 -46.99 -15.68
CA SER A 904 16.21 -46.25 -14.87
C SER A 904 17.60 -46.14 -15.52
N THR A 905 17.81 -46.77 -16.67
CA THR A 905 19.00 -46.57 -17.53
C THR A 905 18.94 -45.27 -18.31
N ILE A 906 17.74 -44.71 -18.51
CA ILE A 906 17.45 -43.53 -19.33
C ILE A 906 17.65 -42.27 -18.48
N GLU A 907 18.33 -41.28 -19.04
CA GLU A 907 18.86 -40.14 -18.29
C GLU A 907 17.76 -39.32 -17.58
N GLU A 908 16.67 -39.03 -18.30
CA GLU A 908 15.52 -38.24 -17.83
C GLU A 908 14.72 -38.93 -16.70
N TYR A 909 14.73 -40.27 -16.67
CA TYR A 909 13.97 -41.07 -15.70
C TYR A 909 14.82 -41.53 -14.52
N LYS A 910 16.14 -41.68 -14.70
CA LYS A 910 17.04 -42.27 -13.72
C LYS A 910 16.90 -41.66 -12.33
N GLN A 911 17.07 -40.33 -12.23
CA GLN A 911 17.05 -39.66 -10.93
C GLN A 911 15.66 -39.60 -10.30
N PRO A 912 14.59 -39.16 -11.00
CA PRO A 912 13.23 -39.18 -10.44
C PRO A 912 12.81 -40.56 -9.93
N LEU A 913 13.13 -41.64 -10.66
CA LEU A 913 12.80 -43.01 -10.27
C LEU A 913 13.59 -43.48 -9.06
N TYR A 914 14.90 -43.20 -8.98
CA TYR A 914 15.69 -43.58 -7.80
C TYR A 914 15.28 -42.80 -6.56
N ILE A 915 14.93 -41.50 -6.69
CA ILE A 915 14.38 -40.70 -5.60
C ILE A 915 13.06 -41.30 -5.11
N LEU A 916 12.15 -41.63 -6.03
CA LEU A 916 10.89 -42.28 -5.71
C LEU A 916 11.11 -43.63 -5.03
N LEU A 917 11.98 -44.48 -5.59
CA LEU A 917 12.35 -45.80 -5.05
C LEU A 917 12.86 -45.68 -3.61
N ALA A 918 13.75 -44.73 -3.35
CA ALA A 918 14.30 -44.50 -2.02
C ALA A 918 13.21 -44.09 -1.02
N LYS A 919 12.28 -43.22 -1.42
CA LYS A 919 11.13 -42.81 -0.59
C LYS A 919 10.18 -43.97 -0.28
N VAL A 920 9.77 -44.76 -1.28
CA VAL A 920 8.84 -45.89 -1.06
C VAL A 920 9.50 -47.03 -0.28
N LYS A 921 10.81 -47.25 -0.46
CA LYS A 921 11.60 -48.21 0.33
C LYS A 921 11.67 -47.78 1.79
N ASP A 922 12.03 -46.53 2.08
CA ASP A 922 12.17 -46.06 3.46
C ASP A 922 10.83 -45.97 4.19
N SER A 923 9.73 -45.81 3.45
CA SER A 923 8.36 -45.91 3.97
C SER A 923 7.90 -47.37 4.22
N GLY A 924 8.73 -48.36 3.90
CA GLY A 924 8.42 -49.79 4.05
C GLY A 924 7.45 -50.36 3.02
N LEU A 925 7.10 -49.59 1.98
CA LEU A 925 6.14 -49.98 0.93
C LEU A 925 6.78 -50.89 -0.14
N VAL A 926 8.11 -50.80 -0.32
CA VAL A 926 8.89 -51.65 -1.23
C VAL A 926 10.01 -52.36 -0.46
N LYS A 927 10.18 -53.67 -0.71
CA LYS A 927 11.21 -54.50 -0.06
C LYS A 927 12.48 -54.58 -0.91
N LEU A 928 13.60 -54.93 -0.28
CA LEU A 928 14.90 -55.12 -0.95
C LEU A 928 14.86 -56.10 -2.15
N LYS A 929 14.02 -57.14 -2.06
CA LYS A 929 13.87 -58.14 -3.14
C LYS A 929 13.39 -57.49 -4.45
N THR A 930 12.59 -56.42 -4.37
CA THR A 930 11.97 -55.76 -5.53
C THR A 930 13.00 -55.17 -6.48
N TYR A 931 14.06 -54.53 -5.98
CA TYR A 931 15.07 -53.88 -6.81
C TYR A 931 16.41 -54.62 -6.86
N LYS A 932 16.49 -55.83 -6.27
CA LYS A 932 17.74 -56.62 -6.22
C LYS A 932 18.33 -56.92 -7.58
N LYS A 933 17.50 -57.09 -8.62
CA LYS A 933 17.96 -57.32 -10.01
C LYS A 933 18.77 -56.14 -10.56
N TYR A 934 18.49 -54.91 -10.11
CA TYR A 934 19.17 -53.67 -10.54
C TYR A 934 20.38 -53.29 -9.70
N LYS A 935 20.78 -54.11 -8.71
CA LYS A 935 21.89 -53.81 -7.80
C LYS A 935 23.19 -53.41 -8.52
N ASN A 936 23.60 -54.17 -9.53
CA ASN A 936 24.85 -53.89 -10.25
C ASN A 936 24.77 -52.56 -11.02
N GLN A 937 23.60 -52.24 -11.58
CA GLN A 937 23.35 -50.98 -12.25
C GLN A 937 23.42 -49.82 -11.25
N LEU A 938 22.69 -49.91 -10.13
CA LEU A 938 22.74 -48.92 -9.04
C LEU A 938 24.17 -48.67 -8.55
N LEU A 939 24.96 -49.75 -8.37
CA LEU A 939 26.36 -49.64 -7.96
C LEU A 939 27.24 -48.96 -9.02
N ASN A 940 27.02 -49.24 -10.30
CA ASN A 940 27.76 -48.59 -11.38
C ASN A 940 27.38 -47.12 -11.51
N ASP A 941 26.08 -46.81 -11.51
CA ASP A 941 25.54 -45.45 -11.52
C ASP A 941 26.08 -44.63 -10.34
N ALA A 942 26.05 -45.20 -9.13
CA ALA A 942 26.56 -44.53 -7.94
C ALA A 942 28.08 -44.29 -7.98
N LYS A 943 28.86 -45.22 -8.55
CA LYS A 943 30.31 -45.02 -8.74
C LYS A 943 30.61 -43.95 -9.78
N MET A 944 29.80 -43.86 -10.85
CA MET A 944 29.90 -42.76 -11.81
C MET A 944 29.56 -41.43 -11.14
N GLU A 945 28.53 -41.40 -10.29
CA GLU A 945 28.15 -40.20 -9.55
C GLU A 945 29.23 -39.75 -8.55
N ILE A 946 29.92 -40.68 -7.89
CA ILE A 946 31.11 -40.36 -7.07
C ILE A 946 32.18 -39.68 -7.94
N LYS A 947 32.50 -40.25 -9.11
CA LYS A 947 33.51 -39.67 -10.02
C LYS A 947 33.09 -38.29 -10.52
N ARG A 948 31.81 -38.09 -10.85
CA ARG A 948 31.27 -36.79 -11.25
C ARG A 948 31.42 -35.77 -10.12
N THR A 949 31.07 -36.16 -8.90
CA THR A 949 31.20 -35.30 -7.71
C THR A 949 32.66 -34.92 -7.44
N LEU A 950 33.60 -35.85 -7.60
CA LEU A 950 35.04 -35.57 -7.46
C LEU A 950 35.61 -34.71 -8.59
N GLY A 951 35.08 -34.82 -9.80
CA GLY A 951 35.58 -34.10 -10.99
C GLY A 951 35.06 -32.68 -11.15
N ASN A 952 34.08 -32.24 -10.36
CA ASN A 952 33.36 -30.98 -10.55
C ASN A 952 33.83 -29.85 -9.60
N SER A 953 35.11 -29.82 -9.22
CA SER A 953 35.66 -28.91 -8.20
C SER A 953 35.58 -27.40 -8.50
N ASN A 954 35.10 -26.96 -9.68
CA ASN A 954 35.14 -25.56 -10.12
C ASN A 954 33.82 -24.95 -10.67
N ASN A 955 32.67 -25.65 -10.60
CA ASN A 955 31.40 -25.06 -11.06
C ASN A 955 30.42 -24.83 -9.89
N TYR A 956 30.34 -23.57 -9.45
CA TYR A 956 29.32 -23.02 -8.53
C TYR A 956 27.93 -22.94 -9.20
N GLY A 957 27.43 -24.06 -9.73
CA GLY A 957 26.16 -24.15 -10.46
C GLY A 957 25.29 -25.30 -9.99
N TYR A 958 24.29 -24.97 -9.16
CA TYR A 958 23.12 -25.75 -8.78
C TYR A 958 23.27 -27.02 -7.90
N ASN A 959 22.59 -26.96 -6.74
CA ASN A 959 22.29 -27.98 -5.70
C ASN A 959 21.66 -29.32 -6.16
N SER A 960 21.65 -29.63 -7.46
CA SER A 960 20.97 -30.80 -8.04
C SER A 960 21.68 -32.13 -7.71
N TYR A 961 23.02 -32.15 -7.71
CA TYR A 961 23.79 -33.40 -7.58
C TYR A 961 23.94 -33.90 -6.14
N SER A 962 23.86 -33.03 -5.12
CA SER A 962 24.09 -33.41 -3.72
C SER A 962 23.02 -34.34 -3.13
N HIS A 963 21.83 -34.35 -3.73
CA HIS A 963 20.74 -35.24 -3.33
C HIS A 963 20.81 -36.62 -4.03
N ASN A 964 21.57 -36.72 -5.12
CA ASN A 964 21.70 -37.96 -5.90
C ASN A 964 22.54 -39.00 -5.15
N LEU A 965 23.73 -38.63 -4.66
CA LEU A 965 24.58 -39.54 -3.90
C LEU A 965 23.90 -40.02 -2.62
N ALA A 966 23.19 -39.14 -1.89
CA ALA A 966 22.41 -39.52 -0.73
C ALA A 966 21.31 -40.55 -1.08
N THR A 967 20.67 -40.41 -2.25
CA THR A 967 19.69 -41.38 -2.78
C THR A 967 20.35 -42.73 -3.04
N TYR A 968 21.52 -42.76 -3.70
CA TYR A 968 22.27 -44.00 -3.92
C TYR A 968 22.70 -44.67 -2.62
N VAL A 969 23.17 -43.90 -1.63
CA VAL A 969 23.51 -44.40 -0.30
C VAL A 969 22.32 -45.15 0.31
N ARG A 970 21.12 -44.57 0.29
CA ARG A 970 19.89 -45.23 0.81
C ARG A 970 19.61 -46.56 0.11
N LEU A 971 19.75 -46.62 -1.22
CA LEU A 971 19.42 -47.80 -2.01
C LEU A 971 20.47 -48.91 -1.93
N ILE A 972 21.76 -48.55 -1.84
CA ILE A 972 22.91 -49.47 -1.84
C ILE A 972 23.21 -50.02 -0.45
N PHE A 973 22.94 -49.27 0.62
CA PHE A 973 23.27 -49.65 1.98
C PHE A 973 22.82 -51.06 2.43
N PRO A 974 21.66 -51.60 2.00
CA PRO A 974 21.30 -52.99 2.29
C PRO A 974 22.30 -54.05 1.75
N TYR A 975 23.15 -53.71 0.77
CA TYR A 975 24.20 -54.57 0.21
C TYR A 975 25.59 -54.31 0.80
N ARG A 976 25.72 -53.47 1.83
CA ARG A 976 27.00 -53.00 2.40
C ARG A 976 28.01 -54.10 2.80
N ARG A 977 27.57 -55.34 3.02
CA ARG A 977 28.46 -56.48 3.34
C ARG A 977 29.05 -57.16 2.10
N GLU A 978 28.61 -56.79 0.90
CA GLU A 978 29.15 -57.31 -0.35
C GLU A 978 30.36 -56.50 -0.82
N ARG A 979 31.41 -57.18 -1.33
CA ARG A 979 32.66 -56.55 -1.78
C ARG A 979 32.49 -55.37 -2.74
N LYS A 980 31.55 -55.46 -3.70
CA LYS A 980 31.31 -54.40 -4.69
C LYS A 980 30.66 -53.15 -4.08
N ALA A 981 29.88 -53.30 -3.01
CA ALA A 981 29.25 -52.21 -2.28
C ALA A 981 30.19 -51.62 -1.22
N GLN A 982 31.04 -52.45 -0.60
CA GLN A 982 32.16 -51.97 0.24
C GLN A 982 33.06 -51.02 -0.56
N ASP A 983 33.47 -51.41 -1.78
CA ASP A 983 34.24 -50.55 -2.69
C ASP A 983 33.51 -49.22 -3.00
N PHE A 984 32.18 -49.21 -3.05
CA PHE A 984 31.41 -47.96 -3.23
C PHE A 984 31.50 -47.08 -1.97
N PHE A 985 31.26 -47.63 -0.78
CA PHE A 985 31.29 -46.87 0.47
C PHE A 985 32.71 -46.40 0.85
N GLU A 986 33.75 -47.18 0.55
CA GLU A 986 35.15 -46.76 0.70
C GLU A 986 35.46 -45.55 -0.20
N LYS A 987 35.02 -45.59 -1.46
CA LYS A 987 35.17 -44.46 -2.40
C LYS A 987 34.31 -43.25 -2.02
N LEU A 988 33.14 -43.48 -1.44
CA LEU A 988 32.24 -42.41 -0.96
C LEU A 988 32.94 -41.53 0.08
N LEU A 989 33.79 -42.09 0.95
CA LEU A 989 34.50 -41.30 1.97
C LEU A 989 35.44 -40.22 1.38
N ASN A 990 35.79 -40.33 0.09
CA ASN A 990 36.65 -39.37 -0.60
C ASN A 990 35.90 -38.16 -1.17
N VAL A 991 34.56 -38.15 -1.19
CA VAL A 991 33.78 -36.98 -1.65
C VAL A 991 33.56 -35.96 -0.53
N GLU A 992 33.25 -34.71 -0.87
CA GLU A 992 32.85 -33.66 0.08
C GLU A 992 31.32 -33.43 0.13
N ASP A 993 30.53 -34.36 -0.42
CA ASP A 993 29.06 -34.29 -0.38
C ASP A 993 28.53 -34.65 1.03
N SER A 994 28.29 -33.61 1.82
CA SER A 994 27.80 -33.74 3.20
C SER A 994 26.47 -34.51 3.31
N ASN A 995 25.55 -34.37 2.35
CA ASN A 995 24.25 -35.05 2.43
C ASN A 995 24.41 -36.56 2.33
N ALA A 996 25.26 -37.02 1.40
CA ALA A 996 25.53 -38.44 1.22
C ALA A 996 26.30 -39.04 2.40
N LEU A 997 27.31 -38.31 2.89
CA LEU A 997 28.13 -38.74 4.03
C LEU A 997 27.28 -38.82 5.31
N VAL A 998 26.47 -37.80 5.62
CA VAL A 998 25.55 -37.82 6.77
C VAL A 998 24.58 -38.99 6.66
N LYS A 999 24.01 -39.23 5.47
CA LYS A 999 23.08 -40.36 5.30
C LYS A 999 23.75 -41.70 5.55
N TYR A 1000 25.01 -41.86 5.12
CA TYR A 1000 25.77 -43.07 5.39
C TYR A 1000 26.05 -43.24 6.89
N TYR A 1001 26.42 -42.16 7.59
CA TYR A 1001 26.62 -42.16 9.04
C TYR A 1001 25.36 -42.60 9.79
N VAL A 1002 24.21 -42.00 9.48
CA VAL A 1002 22.92 -42.30 10.13
C VAL A 1002 22.52 -43.76 9.90
N LEU A 1003 22.74 -44.30 8.70
CA LEU A 1003 22.43 -45.69 8.39
C LEU A 1003 23.35 -46.68 9.13
N LEU A 1004 24.66 -46.42 9.21
CA LEU A 1004 25.59 -47.23 10.02
C LEU A 1004 25.19 -47.22 11.49
N THR A 1005 24.83 -46.04 12.00
CA THR A 1005 24.38 -45.84 13.37
C THR A 1005 23.12 -46.65 13.66
N LYS A 1006 22.14 -46.61 12.75
CA LYS A 1006 20.87 -47.36 12.86
C LYS A 1006 21.08 -48.87 12.98
N GLU A 1007 22.08 -49.41 12.30
CA GLU A 1007 22.41 -50.84 12.29
C GLU A 1007 23.44 -51.23 13.39
N ASN A 1008 23.83 -50.29 14.26
CA ASN A 1008 24.85 -50.48 15.28
C ASN A 1008 26.21 -50.96 14.72
N GLU A 1009 26.60 -50.44 13.55
CA GLU A 1009 27.86 -50.76 12.88
C GLU A 1009 28.95 -49.71 13.20
N ALA A 1010 30.22 -50.13 13.11
CA ALA A 1010 31.36 -49.26 13.40
C ALA A 1010 31.46 -48.13 12.35
N ILE A 1011 31.52 -46.89 12.83
CA ILE A 1011 31.61 -45.70 11.98
C ILE A 1011 33.08 -45.48 11.58
N PRO A 1012 33.42 -45.43 10.27
CA PRO A 1012 34.78 -45.20 9.80
C PRO A 1012 35.40 -43.91 10.35
N GLN A 1013 36.70 -43.94 10.64
CA GLN A 1013 37.42 -42.79 11.23
C GLN A 1013 37.39 -41.55 10.32
N GLN A 1014 37.60 -41.73 9.02
CA GLN A 1014 37.51 -40.67 8.01
C GLN A 1014 36.10 -40.02 7.98
N LEU A 1015 35.04 -40.82 8.19
CA LEU A 1015 33.66 -40.31 8.24
C LEU A 1015 33.42 -39.47 9.51
N LYS A 1016 33.99 -39.87 10.66
CA LYS A 1016 33.96 -39.07 11.88
C LYS A 1016 34.74 -37.77 11.74
N GLU A 1017 35.87 -37.79 11.04
CA GLU A 1017 36.66 -36.58 10.76
C GLU A 1017 35.87 -35.57 9.92
N LYS A 1018 35.19 -36.03 8.87
CA LYS A 1018 34.40 -35.16 7.97
C LYS A 1018 33.08 -34.65 8.55
N LEU A 1019 32.48 -35.32 9.54
CA LEU A 1019 31.14 -34.97 10.03
C LEU A 1019 31.06 -34.61 11.51
N VAL A 1020 31.85 -35.27 12.36
CA VAL A 1020 31.84 -35.03 13.82
C VAL A 1020 32.87 -33.99 14.20
N LYS A 1021 34.08 -34.05 13.62
CA LYS A 1021 35.16 -33.09 13.91
C LYS A 1021 35.08 -31.81 13.08
N ASP A 1022 34.42 -31.85 11.92
CA ASP A 1022 34.21 -30.69 11.07
C ASP A 1022 32.96 -29.90 11.50
N GLU A 1023 33.18 -28.71 12.05
CA GLU A 1023 32.11 -27.85 12.56
C GLU A 1023 31.09 -27.47 11.49
N ASP A 1024 31.44 -27.39 10.20
CA ASP A 1024 30.51 -26.98 9.15
C ASP A 1024 29.43 -28.05 8.88
N ASN A 1025 29.74 -29.30 9.20
CA ASN A 1025 28.91 -30.47 8.92
C ASN A 1025 28.13 -31.00 10.15
N GLN A 1026 28.47 -30.53 11.36
CA GLN A 1026 27.86 -30.99 12.61
C GLN A 1026 26.35 -30.81 12.65
N TYR A 1027 25.81 -29.68 12.16
CA TYR A 1027 24.37 -29.43 12.22
C TYR A 1027 23.57 -30.43 11.38
N ARG A 1028 24.02 -30.71 10.15
CA ARG A 1028 23.36 -31.66 9.24
C ARG A 1028 23.34 -33.06 9.86
N LEU A 1029 24.45 -33.46 10.47
CA LEU A 1029 24.56 -34.75 11.13
C LEU A 1029 23.56 -34.86 12.30
N LEU A 1030 23.51 -33.84 13.15
CA LEU A 1030 22.65 -33.85 14.35
C LEU A 1030 21.16 -33.80 13.98
N GLU A 1031 20.77 -33.01 12.98
CA GLU A 1031 19.39 -32.96 12.45
C GLU A 1031 18.94 -34.31 11.91
N GLU A 1032 19.73 -34.93 11.02
CA GLU A 1032 19.34 -36.22 10.44
C GLU A 1032 19.36 -37.37 11.47
N LEU A 1033 20.20 -37.29 12.51
CA LEU A 1033 20.17 -38.24 13.63
C LEU A 1033 18.91 -38.07 14.50
N ASP A 1034 18.44 -36.85 14.71
CA ASP A 1034 17.22 -36.57 15.48
C ASP A 1034 15.96 -36.98 14.70
N ASP A 1035 15.91 -36.65 13.40
CA ASP A 1035 14.86 -37.10 12.47
C ASP A 1035 14.75 -38.63 12.42
N ALA A 1036 15.89 -39.32 12.46
CA ALA A 1036 15.96 -40.78 12.54
C ALA A 1036 15.63 -41.35 13.93
N LYS A 1037 15.40 -40.49 14.93
CA LYS A 1037 15.19 -40.83 16.36
C LYS A 1037 16.38 -41.56 16.99
N LEU A 1038 17.58 -41.34 16.47
CA LEU A 1038 18.81 -42.00 16.92
C LEU A 1038 19.63 -41.14 17.88
N LEU A 1039 19.53 -39.81 17.80
CA LEU A 1039 20.35 -38.87 18.56
C LEU A 1039 20.38 -39.16 20.08
N ASN A 1040 19.22 -39.47 20.66
CA ASN A 1040 19.09 -39.76 22.10
C ASN A 1040 19.35 -41.23 22.47
N THR A 1041 19.59 -42.10 21.49
CA THR A 1041 19.76 -43.55 21.71
C THR A 1041 21.22 -44.01 21.61
N ILE A 1042 22.10 -43.15 21.10
CA ILE A 1042 23.51 -43.44 20.89
C ILE A 1042 24.38 -42.85 21.99
N LYS A 1043 25.62 -43.33 22.11
CA LYS A 1043 26.61 -42.69 23.00
C LYS A 1043 26.82 -41.24 22.56
N PRO A 1044 27.05 -40.31 23.51
CA PRO A 1044 27.36 -38.92 23.20
C PRO A 1044 28.49 -38.83 22.17
N ILE A 1045 28.20 -38.17 21.06
CA ILE A 1045 29.11 -38.00 19.91
C ILE A 1045 30.17 -36.91 20.14
N GLY A 1046 30.15 -36.24 21.30
CA GLY A 1046 31.15 -35.24 21.69
C GLY A 1046 30.88 -33.83 21.17
N ILE A 1047 29.67 -33.56 20.64
CA ILE A 1047 29.23 -32.24 20.19
C ILE A 1047 28.33 -31.65 21.27
N ASN A 1048 28.63 -30.43 21.73
CA ASN A 1048 27.80 -29.71 22.70
C ASN A 1048 26.83 -28.73 22.02
N GLN A 1049 25.88 -28.18 22.79
CA GLN A 1049 24.86 -27.26 22.27
C GLN A 1049 25.44 -26.00 21.61
N GLN A 1050 26.55 -25.45 22.13
CA GLN A 1050 27.20 -24.26 21.56
C GLN A 1050 27.85 -24.55 20.20
N GLN A 1051 28.49 -25.72 20.06
CA GLN A 1051 29.07 -26.17 18.79
C GLN A 1051 27.99 -26.38 17.73
N PHE A 1052 26.89 -27.06 18.10
CA PHE A 1052 25.73 -27.21 17.23
C PHE A 1052 25.11 -25.86 16.84
N ALA A 1053 24.94 -24.95 17.81
CA ALA A 1053 24.44 -23.59 17.58
C ALA A 1053 25.27 -22.84 16.53
N LYS A 1054 26.60 -22.86 16.67
CA LYS A 1054 27.53 -22.24 15.72
C LYS A 1054 27.41 -22.87 14.32
N SER A 1055 27.46 -24.20 14.25
CA SER A 1055 27.35 -24.97 13.00
C SER A 1055 26.05 -24.66 12.25
N LYS A 1056 24.92 -24.71 12.97
CA LYS A 1056 23.59 -24.45 12.41
C LYS A 1056 23.45 -23.00 11.95
N LEU A 1057 23.98 -22.05 12.71
CA LEU A 1057 23.96 -20.64 12.35
C LEU A 1057 24.75 -20.37 11.06
N LEU A 1058 25.98 -20.87 10.98
CA LEU A 1058 26.85 -20.67 9.81
C LEU A 1058 26.33 -21.34 8.54
N SER A 1059 25.46 -22.34 8.65
CA SER A 1059 24.91 -23.05 7.50
C SER A 1059 24.10 -22.19 6.53
N GLU A 1060 23.59 -21.05 7.00
CA GLU A 1060 22.79 -20.11 6.22
C GLU A 1060 23.33 -18.67 6.34
N ALA A 1061 24.20 -18.39 7.31
CA ALA A 1061 24.85 -17.09 7.41
C ALA A 1061 25.67 -16.80 6.16
N ASN A 1062 25.61 -15.56 5.71
CA ASN A 1062 26.55 -15.04 4.72
C ASN A 1062 27.92 -14.97 5.42
N TYR A 1063 28.77 -15.96 5.23
CA TYR A 1063 30.06 -16.11 5.90
C TYR A 1063 31.03 -16.82 4.95
N GLU A 1064 32.15 -16.18 4.63
CA GLU A 1064 33.25 -16.75 3.84
C GLU A 1064 34.37 -17.21 4.78
N LYS A 1065 34.56 -18.52 4.93
CA LYS A 1065 35.52 -19.11 5.90
C LYS A 1065 36.96 -18.63 5.69
N GLU A 1066 37.31 -18.25 4.47
CA GLU A 1066 38.64 -17.77 4.09
C GLU A 1066 38.89 -16.29 4.44
N LYS A 1067 37.82 -15.48 4.63
CA LYS A 1067 37.92 -14.02 4.82
C LYS A 1067 37.34 -13.54 6.15
N ASP A 1068 36.24 -14.14 6.58
CA ASP A 1068 35.46 -13.69 7.71
C ASP A 1068 35.90 -14.39 9.00
N SER A 1069 35.59 -13.78 10.14
CA SER A 1069 35.81 -14.40 11.45
C SER A 1069 34.53 -14.41 12.28
N ILE A 1070 34.35 -15.46 13.07
CA ILE A 1070 33.21 -15.63 13.97
C ILE A 1070 33.68 -15.79 15.42
N ALA A 1071 33.11 -15.00 16.32
CA ALA A 1071 33.35 -15.05 17.75
C ALA A 1071 32.06 -15.39 18.52
N PHE A 1072 32.13 -16.35 19.44
CA PHE A 1072 31.07 -16.53 20.43
C PHE A 1072 31.16 -15.41 21.48
N LEU A 1073 30.04 -14.73 21.72
CA LEU A 1073 29.98 -13.62 22.68
C LEU A 1073 29.57 -14.13 24.06
N PHE A 1074 28.36 -14.64 24.18
CA PHE A 1074 27.80 -15.17 25.43
C PHE A 1074 26.51 -15.96 25.15
N LYS A 1075 25.96 -16.58 26.19
CA LYS A 1075 24.59 -17.11 26.20
C LYS A 1075 23.75 -16.48 27.30
N ARG A 1076 22.44 -16.30 27.07
CA ARG A 1076 21.48 -15.76 28.05
C ARG A 1076 20.26 -16.66 28.15
N ASN A 1077 19.72 -16.78 29.37
CA ASN A 1077 18.44 -17.46 29.61
C ASN A 1077 17.31 -16.46 29.45
N PHE A 1078 16.18 -16.91 28.91
CA PHE A 1078 14.96 -16.11 28.84
C PHE A 1078 13.72 -17.00 28.95
N ILE A 1079 12.57 -16.37 29.15
CA ILE A 1079 11.26 -17.03 29.13
C ILE A 1079 10.54 -16.52 27.89
N THR A 1080 10.05 -17.44 27.05
CA THR A 1080 9.27 -17.09 25.86
C THR A 1080 7.96 -16.40 26.26
N ASP A 1081 7.29 -15.72 25.34
CA ASP A 1081 5.96 -15.14 25.58
C ASP A 1081 4.93 -16.20 26.08
N LYS A 1082 5.08 -17.45 25.63
CA LYS A 1082 4.30 -18.63 26.05
C LYS A 1082 4.78 -19.31 27.35
N GLY A 1083 5.68 -18.70 28.10
CA GLY A 1083 6.13 -19.21 29.41
C GLY A 1083 7.11 -20.39 29.38
N LYS A 1084 7.77 -20.66 28.24
CA LYS A 1084 8.78 -21.73 28.15
C LYS A 1084 10.17 -21.19 28.49
N ASN A 1085 10.94 -21.96 29.25
CA ASN A 1085 12.35 -21.63 29.51
C ASN A 1085 13.18 -21.89 28.25
N ALA A 1086 13.98 -20.90 27.86
CA ALA A 1086 14.82 -20.96 26.68
C ALA A 1086 16.21 -20.36 26.96
N GLU A 1087 17.14 -20.61 26.05
CA GLU A 1087 18.45 -19.97 26.04
C GLU A 1087 18.80 -19.51 24.63
N ILE A 1088 19.48 -18.38 24.55
CA ILE A 1088 19.96 -17.76 23.31
C ILE A 1088 21.49 -17.69 23.34
N TYR A 1089 22.10 -18.03 22.21
CA TYR A 1089 23.55 -17.97 21.97
C TYR A 1089 23.83 -16.82 21.01
N PHE A 1090 24.69 -15.89 21.41
CA PHE A 1090 25.09 -14.75 20.60
C PHE A 1090 26.48 -14.97 20.00
N PHE A 1091 26.61 -14.61 18.73
CA PHE A 1091 27.83 -14.64 17.96
C PHE A 1091 28.04 -13.28 17.28
N LYS A 1092 29.29 -12.93 17.03
CA LYS A 1092 29.69 -11.79 16.19
C LYS A 1092 30.39 -12.34 14.96
N ILE A 1093 29.95 -11.91 13.78
CA ILE A 1093 30.65 -12.15 12.53
C ILE A 1093 31.29 -10.83 12.09
N ASP A 1094 32.61 -10.84 11.97
CA ASP A 1094 33.39 -9.73 11.42
C ASP A 1094 33.68 -10.04 9.96
N LYS A 1095 33.13 -9.21 9.07
CA LYS A 1095 33.29 -9.33 7.63
C LYS A 1095 34.27 -8.32 7.10
N ASP A 1096 35.07 -8.75 6.12
CA ASP A 1096 35.96 -7.87 5.38
C ASP A 1096 35.46 -7.74 3.94
N ASP A 1097 34.76 -6.63 3.65
CA ASP A 1097 34.22 -6.33 2.31
C ASP A 1097 35.13 -5.32 1.60
N GLU A 1098 35.49 -5.61 0.35
CA GLU A 1098 36.40 -4.78 -0.46
C GLU A 1098 35.89 -3.34 -0.71
N TYR A 1099 34.58 -3.10 -0.61
CA TYR A 1099 33.93 -1.81 -0.85
C TYR A 1099 33.47 -1.12 0.44
N SER A 1100 32.91 -1.85 1.41
CA SER A 1100 32.39 -1.26 2.66
C SER A 1100 33.35 -1.33 3.85
N GLY A 1101 34.50 -1.99 3.69
CA GLY A 1101 35.46 -2.23 4.77
C GLY A 1101 34.92 -3.22 5.82
N LYS A 1102 35.51 -3.19 7.02
CA LYS A 1102 35.15 -4.12 8.09
C LYS A 1102 33.77 -3.82 8.68
N THR A 1103 32.85 -4.76 8.54
CA THR A 1103 31.51 -4.70 9.14
C THR A 1103 31.36 -5.75 10.23
N GLU A 1104 30.69 -5.38 11.33
CA GLU A 1104 30.42 -6.27 12.46
C GLU A 1104 28.92 -6.57 12.48
N ALA A 1105 28.55 -7.85 12.46
CA ALA A 1105 27.17 -8.30 12.52
C ALA A 1105 26.93 -9.20 13.74
N LEU A 1106 25.87 -8.91 14.48
CA LEU A 1106 25.37 -9.76 15.55
C LEU A 1106 24.49 -10.87 14.97
N HIS A 1107 24.84 -12.10 15.30
CA HIS A 1107 24.06 -13.28 14.96
C HIS A 1107 23.61 -13.99 16.22
N TYR A 1108 22.48 -14.69 16.14
CA TYR A 1108 21.97 -15.43 17.28
C TYR A 1108 21.24 -16.70 16.86
N ILE A 1109 21.18 -17.65 17.79
CA ILE A 1109 20.32 -18.82 17.71
C ILE A 1109 19.87 -19.21 19.11
N SER A 1110 18.61 -19.61 19.25
CA SER A 1110 17.98 -19.90 20.54
C SER A 1110 17.30 -21.25 20.53
N PHE A 1111 17.18 -21.86 21.71
CA PHE A 1111 16.63 -23.20 21.91
C PHE A 1111 15.70 -23.21 23.13
N ILE A 1112 14.59 -23.96 23.05
CA ILE A 1112 13.79 -24.27 24.24
C ILE A 1112 14.56 -25.28 25.07
N LYS A 1113 14.69 -25.01 26.38
CA LYS A 1113 15.44 -25.90 27.26
C LYS A 1113 14.73 -27.25 27.39
N PRO A 1114 15.46 -28.38 27.23
CA PRO A 1114 14.89 -29.70 27.40
C PRO A 1114 14.62 -29.98 28.89
N LYS A 1115 13.76 -30.96 29.18
CA LYS A 1115 13.52 -31.41 30.56
C LYS A 1115 14.79 -32.00 31.19
N ASN A 1116 15.62 -32.69 30.39
CA ASN A 1116 16.91 -33.21 30.80
C ASN A 1116 18.03 -32.23 30.39
N PRO A 1117 18.73 -31.57 31.32
CA PRO A 1117 19.75 -30.56 31.01
C PRO A 1117 20.93 -31.05 30.17
N ASN A 1118 21.17 -32.37 30.12
CA ASN A 1118 22.27 -32.97 29.36
C ASN A 1118 21.86 -33.39 27.94
N GLN A 1119 20.60 -33.15 27.54
CA GLN A 1119 20.10 -33.48 26.22
C GLN A 1119 20.40 -32.35 25.23
N LEU A 1120 20.91 -32.69 24.04
CA LEU A 1120 21.10 -31.75 22.94
C LEU A 1120 19.74 -31.44 22.29
N VAL A 1121 19.47 -30.17 22.02
CA VAL A 1121 18.26 -29.72 21.33
C VAL A 1121 18.61 -29.31 19.91
N VAL A 1122 17.98 -29.97 18.95
CA VAL A 1122 18.18 -29.72 17.52
C VAL A 1122 17.27 -28.60 17.02
N ASP A 1123 15.99 -28.66 17.39
CA ASP A 1123 15.00 -27.65 17.00
C ASP A 1123 15.31 -26.28 17.60
N ASN A 1124 15.72 -25.34 16.76
CA ASN A 1124 15.90 -23.95 17.18
C ASN A 1124 14.53 -23.29 17.40
N TYR A 1125 14.42 -22.49 18.46
CA TYR A 1125 13.26 -21.65 18.72
C TYR A 1125 13.23 -20.44 17.78
N SER A 1126 14.36 -19.72 17.67
CA SER A 1126 14.56 -18.58 16.77
C SER A 1126 16.03 -18.49 16.39
N LYS A 1127 16.33 -17.98 15.19
CA LYS A 1127 17.69 -17.68 14.74
C LYS A 1127 17.70 -16.37 13.95
N SER A 1128 18.85 -15.71 13.87
CA SER A 1128 19.04 -14.55 13.00
C SER A 1128 18.99 -14.93 11.52
N GLU A 1129 18.58 -13.97 10.69
CA GLU A 1129 18.68 -14.04 9.22
C GLU A 1129 20.14 -14.14 8.74
N ASN A 1130 20.32 -14.41 7.43
CA ASN A 1130 21.62 -14.71 6.82
C ASN A 1130 22.67 -13.60 7.03
N TYR A 1131 22.27 -12.33 7.09
CA TYR A 1131 23.18 -11.20 7.29
C TYR A 1131 23.36 -10.79 8.76
N GLY A 1132 22.57 -11.36 9.69
CA GLY A 1132 22.54 -10.92 11.08
C GLY A 1132 22.01 -9.49 11.22
N THR A 1133 22.24 -8.89 12.39
CA THR A 1133 21.95 -7.48 12.68
C THR A 1133 23.26 -6.71 12.70
N LEU A 1134 23.44 -5.74 11.80
CA LEU A 1134 24.63 -4.89 11.80
C LEU A 1134 24.75 -4.13 13.12
N VAL A 1135 25.97 -4.09 13.67
CA VAL A 1135 26.25 -3.37 14.92
C VAL A 1135 26.16 -1.87 14.67
N ASP A 1136 25.17 -1.22 15.29
CA ASP A 1136 25.06 0.23 15.31
C ASP A 1136 26.01 0.81 16.35
N LYS A 1137 27.07 1.50 15.89
CA LYS A 1137 28.08 2.10 16.78
C LYS A 1137 27.58 3.32 17.54
N THR A 1138 26.37 3.81 17.25
CA THR A 1138 25.73 4.93 17.96
C THR A 1138 24.91 4.48 19.16
N LYS A 1139 24.62 3.17 19.29
CA LYS A 1139 23.87 2.57 20.39
C LYS A 1139 24.77 1.75 21.30
N GLU A 1140 24.45 1.72 22.58
CA GLU A 1140 25.11 0.80 23.51
C GLU A 1140 24.86 -0.65 23.08
N ILE A 1141 25.91 -1.47 23.06
CA ILE A 1141 25.80 -2.85 22.54
C ILE A 1141 24.80 -3.69 23.35
N GLU A 1142 24.65 -3.41 24.64
CA GLU A 1142 23.65 -4.07 25.50
C GLU A 1142 22.21 -3.72 25.12
N GLU A 1143 21.96 -2.52 24.59
CA GLU A 1143 20.64 -2.15 24.08
C GLU A 1143 20.27 -2.99 22.85
N GLN A 1144 21.23 -3.18 21.95
CA GLN A 1144 21.07 -4.02 20.75
C GLN A 1144 20.83 -5.49 21.12
N TYR A 1145 21.55 -6.02 22.12
CA TYR A 1145 21.27 -7.37 22.65
C TYR A 1145 19.87 -7.48 23.24
N ALA A 1146 19.42 -6.48 24.00
CA ALA A 1146 18.09 -6.46 24.59
C ALA A 1146 16.99 -6.40 23.52
N GLU A 1147 17.22 -5.68 22.42
CA GLU A 1147 16.31 -5.63 21.28
C GLU A 1147 16.19 -6.99 20.59
N ILE A 1148 17.32 -7.64 20.26
CA ILE A 1148 17.34 -8.99 19.68
C ILE A 1148 16.64 -9.98 20.62
N MET A 1149 16.86 -9.87 21.93
CA MET A 1149 16.17 -10.69 22.92
C MET A 1149 14.66 -10.45 22.92
N ASN A 1150 14.21 -9.20 22.84
CA ASN A 1150 12.78 -8.86 22.76
C ASN A 1150 12.14 -9.49 21.51
N LEU A 1151 12.75 -9.34 20.33
CA LEU A 1151 12.28 -9.97 19.09
C LEU A 1151 12.22 -11.50 19.21
N THR A 1152 13.24 -12.09 19.84
CA THR A 1152 13.29 -13.53 20.08
C THR A 1152 12.14 -13.97 20.99
N ILE A 1153 11.91 -13.28 22.12
CA ILE A 1153 10.83 -13.61 23.07
C ILE A 1153 9.47 -13.63 22.37
N TYR A 1154 9.24 -12.67 21.48
CA TYR A 1154 7.96 -12.43 20.79
C TYR A 1154 7.95 -12.86 19.32
N LYS A 1155 8.79 -13.81 18.90
CA LYS A 1155 8.95 -14.21 17.48
C LYS A 1155 7.64 -14.61 16.77
N ASP A 1156 6.64 -15.06 17.52
CA ASP A 1156 5.33 -15.50 16.99
C ASP A 1156 4.31 -14.33 16.93
N ARG A 1157 4.70 -13.12 17.35
CA ARG A 1157 3.88 -11.90 17.38
C ARG A 1157 4.27 -11.02 16.19
N LYS A 1158 3.53 -11.12 15.08
CA LYS A 1158 3.88 -10.51 13.78
C LYS A 1158 4.14 -8.99 13.85
N ARG A 1159 3.46 -8.29 14.76
CA ARG A 1159 3.58 -6.83 14.95
C ARG A 1159 4.71 -6.40 15.89
N VAL A 1160 5.45 -7.34 16.47
CA VAL A 1160 6.68 -7.03 17.22
C VAL A 1160 7.85 -7.09 16.25
N THR A 1161 8.20 -5.93 15.70
CA THR A 1161 9.24 -5.76 14.69
C THR A 1161 10.51 -5.18 15.31
N ALA A 1162 11.63 -5.33 14.60
CA ALA A 1162 12.86 -4.63 14.92
C ALA A 1162 12.67 -3.12 14.67
N SER A 1163 13.30 -2.28 15.47
CA SER A 1163 13.33 -0.86 15.17
C SER A 1163 14.06 -0.63 13.85
N ASN A 1164 13.38 -0.04 12.86
CA ASN A 1164 13.98 0.16 11.54
C ASN A 1164 15.26 1.01 11.66
N ASN A 1165 16.36 0.51 11.11
CA ASN A 1165 17.68 1.16 11.09
C ASN A 1165 17.81 2.22 9.98
N ASP A 1166 16.74 2.45 9.20
CA ASP A 1166 16.71 3.47 8.17
C ASP A 1166 16.46 4.83 8.82
N GLY A 1167 17.56 5.42 9.29
CA GLY A 1167 17.68 6.85 9.47
C GLY A 1167 17.30 7.59 8.19
N TYR A 1168 16.98 8.87 8.39
CA TYR A 1168 16.38 9.83 7.44
C TYR A 1168 14.85 9.72 7.41
N TYR A 1169 14.18 10.79 7.87
CA TYR A 1169 12.72 11.01 7.91
C TYR A 1169 11.97 10.75 9.23
N ASP A 1170 12.57 11.06 10.37
CA ASP A 1170 11.82 11.77 11.44
C ASP A 1170 12.31 13.24 11.40
N TYR A 1171 11.78 14.02 10.45
CA TYR A 1171 12.05 15.46 10.29
C TYR A 1171 10.79 16.28 10.56
#